data_AF-A0A8C1NIY3-F1
#
_entry.id   AF-A0A8C1NIY3-F1
#
_cell.length_a   1.000
_cell.length_b   1.000
_cell.length_c   1.000
_cell.angle_alpha   90.00
_cell.angle_beta   90.00
_cell.angle_gamma   90.00
#
_symmetry.space_group_name_H-M   'P 1'
#
loop_
_entity.id
_entity.type
_entity.pdbx_description
1 polymer ?
#
loop_
_entity_poly.entity_id
_entity_poly.type
_entity_poly.pdbx_seq_one_letter_code
_entity_poly.pdbx_strand_id
1 'polypeptide(L)'
;MAERVLVIGSGGREHALAWKLAQSPHVQQVLVAPGNAGTANSGKISNSAVSVNNHSILAQYCKDHNVGLVVVGPEVPLAAGIVDDLTAAGVTCFGPSAKAAQLEASKSFSKSFMDRHNIPTARWSSFTDPQDACKYIQDAEFPALVVKASGLAAGKGVVVARDKDEACKAVLDIMKDKAFGSAGDTVVVEEQLEGEEVSCLCFSDGITVSPMPPAQDHKRLLDGDQGPNTGGMGAYCPTPQVSEDVLQEIKRSVLQKTVDGMRAEGTPYVGVLYAGVMLTKRGPKVLEFNCRFGDPECQILMPLLKSDLYEVLKNTLQADLSSSPVQWLENSAAVTVVMASGGYPASYKKGLEITGLSQVSEMGIQVFHAGTALKEGGGVITNGGRVLTVTAVRPTLESALRSANEGVAVISYPDAVYRRDIGHHAITYLTRTRGLTYRDSGVDIAAGNRLVDIIKPLAKATSRPGCNAELGGFAGLFDLKAAGFTDPILVSGTDGVGTKLKIAQACGIHSTLGQDLVAMCVNDVLAQGAEPLFFLDYFSCGRLDVRVASSVIGGIADACQMAGCALLGGETAEMPGVYGPNDYDLAGFCVGAVERGAVLPRLKDIMEGDLLIGVASSGLHSNGFSLVRKILERSGLQYSSPAPFGQPGQNIGEVLLTPTKIYSRLLQPILRSGAVKAYAHITGGGLLENIPRILPPELAMIYSSEAVVIRNLEQSLKDSPGRSPDTSVLQNGALQGEHSTRKRTRVAVLISGSGTNLQALMEQVKKPVSEIAVLFVCQVVDHKLYGSRAEFDGTIDKVLEEFGVELVCLAGFMRILTGPFVRKWSGECYRFEKLVFSGFCYLIYWI
;
A
#
# COMPACT_ATOMS: atom_id res chain seq x y z
N MET A 1 -33.14 -13.31 -5.60
CA MET A 1 -33.82 -13.23 -6.91
C MET A 1 -33.45 -11.90 -7.54
N ALA A 2 -33.26 -11.84 -8.86
CA ALA A 2 -32.90 -10.59 -9.52
C ALA A 2 -34.03 -9.54 -9.37
N GLU A 3 -33.68 -8.30 -9.02
CA GLU A 3 -34.62 -7.21 -8.72
C GLU A 3 -34.94 -6.36 -9.96
N ARG A 4 -36.07 -5.66 -9.94
CA ARG A 4 -36.37 -4.59 -10.90
C ARG A 4 -35.99 -3.24 -10.31
N VAL A 5 -35.34 -2.40 -11.09
CA VAL A 5 -34.90 -1.06 -10.69
C VAL A 5 -35.66 -0.02 -11.50
N LEU A 6 -36.06 1.09 -10.87
CA LEU A 6 -36.70 2.22 -11.54
C LEU A 6 -35.78 3.45 -11.47
N VAL A 7 -35.40 4.00 -12.62
CA VAL A 7 -34.62 5.24 -12.75
C VAL A 7 -35.57 6.39 -13.08
N ILE A 8 -35.51 7.47 -12.31
CA ILE A 8 -36.34 8.66 -12.50
C ILE A 8 -35.57 9.70 -13.32
N GLY A 9 -36.16 10.14 -14.44
CA GLY A 9 -35.64 11.17 -15.34
C GLY A 9 -35.63 10.74 -16.81
N SER A 10 -35.01 11.56 -17.66
CA SER A 10 -35.09 11.42 -19.13
C SER A 10 -33.87 11.95 -19.89
N GLY A 11 -32.80 12.34 -19.18
CA GLY A 11 -31.58 12.90 -19.74
C GLY A 11 -30.51 11.85 -20.08
N GLY A 12 -29.32 12.34 -20.42
CA GLY A 12 -28.17 11.49 -20.73
C GLY A 12 -27.63 10.77 -19.49
N ARG A 13 -27.68 11.45 -18.34
CA ARG A 13 -27.39 10.85 -17.04
C ARG A 13 -28.24 9.63 -16.74
N GLU A 14 -29.56 9.72 -16.92
CA GLU A 14 -30.45 8.60 -16.62
C GLU A 14 -30.25 7.42 -17.58
N HIS A 15 -29.92 7.69 -18.84
CA HIS A 15 -29.51 6.63 -19.77
C HIS A 15 -28.19 5.97 -19.30
N ALA A 16 -27.17 6.74 -18.91
CA ALA A 16 -25.92 6.17 -18.40
C ALA A 16 -26.12 5.32 -17.13
N LEU A 17 -26.97 5.77 -16.20
CA LEU A 17 -27.35 5.01 -15.01
C LEU A 17 -28.08 3.71 -15.38
N ALA A 18 -29.09 3.78 -16.26
CA ALA A 18 -29.84 2.61 -16.69
C ALA A 18 -28.94 1.59 -17.42
N TRP A 19 -28.05 2.08 -18.29
CA TRP A 19 -27.04 1.28 -18.98
C TRP A 19 -26.12 0.56 -18.01
N LYS A 20 -25.65 1.24 -16.95
CA LYS A 20 -24.75 0.63 -15.97
C LYS A 20 -25.47 -0.37 -15.07
N LEU A 21 -26.68 -0.06 -14.62
CA LEU A 21 -27.51 -0.96 -13.80
C LEU A 21 -27.89 -2.24 -14.54
N ALA A 22 -28.18 -2.15 -15.85
CA ALA A 22 -28.53 -3.30 -16.67
C ALA A 22 -27.40 -4.36 -16.76
N GLN A 23 -26.14 -3.97 -16.54
CA GLN A 23 -24.98 -4.88 -16.53
C GLN A 23 -24.93 -5.76 -15.28
N SER A 24 -25.58 -5.35 -14.18
CA SER A 24 -25.59 -6.12 -12.95
C SER A 24 -26.26 -7.49 -13.14
N PRO A 25 -25.67 -8.59 -12.63
CA PRO A 25 -26.34 -9.89 -12.60
C PRO A 25 -27.53 -9.90 -11.63
N HIS A 26 -27.59 -8.97 -10.68
CA HIS A 26 -28.68 -8.85 -9.70
C HIS A 26 -29.89 -8.10 -10.23
N VAL A 27 -29.78 -7.44 -11.38
CA VAL A 27 -30.87 -6.65 -11.97
C VAL A 27 -31.52 -7.43 -13.11
N GLN A 28 -32.83 -7.68 -12.99
CA GLN A 28 -33.64 -8.33 -14.01
C GLN A 28 -34.09 -7.34 -15.09
N GLN A 29 -34.52 -6.15 -14.67
CA GLN A 29 -35.08 -5.12 -15.55
C GLN A 29 -34.80 -3.74 -14.97
N VAL A 30 -34.52 -2.77 -15.84
CA VAL A 30 -34.43 -1.35 -15.51
C VAL A 30 -35.57 -0.62 -16.20
N LEU A 31 -36.48 -0.05 -15.41
CA LEU A 31 -37.52 0.85 -15.89
C LEU A 31 -37.00 2.29 -15.83
N VAL A 32 -37.31 3.12 -16.82
CA VAL A 32 -36.92 4.54 -16.81
C VAL A 32 -38.16 5.41 -16.99
N ALA A 33 -38.39 6.36 -16.07
CA ALA A 33 -39.60 7.19 -16.06
C ALA A 33 -39.30 8.70 -16.19
N PRO A 34 -39.70 9.36 -17.30
CA PRO A 34 -40.31 8.79 -18.51
C PRO A 34 -39.30 8.16 -19.49
N GLY A 35 -38.00 8.36 -19.28
CA GLY A 35 -36.96 7.92 -20.21
C GLY A 35 -36.95 8.72 -21.53
N ASN A 36 -36.24 8.18 -22.52
CA ASN A 36 -36.03 8.79 -23.84
C ASN A 36 -35.88 7.69 -24.91
N ALA A 37 -35.56 8.05 -26.16
CA ALA A 37 -35.46 7.06 -27.23
C ALA A 37 -34.39 5.99 -27.00
N GLY A 38 -33.28 6.32 -26.34
CA GLY A 38 -32.18 5.38 -26.07
C GLY A 38 -32.51 4.35 -24.97
N THR A 39 -33.45 4.68 -24.10
CA THR A 39 -33.92 3.83 -22.99
C THR A 39 -35.23 3.09 -23.30
N ALA A 40 -35.82 3.35 -24.47
CA ALA A 40 -37.13 2.81 -24.83
C ALA A 40 -37.16 1.28 -24.94
N ASN A 41 -36.13 0.68 -25.53
CA ASN A 41 -36.01 -0.78 -25.67
C ASN A 41 -34.55 -1.19 -25.89
N SER A 42 -33.79 -1.38 -24.80
CA SER A 42 -32.36 -1.71 -24.86
C SER A 42 -32.01 -2.80 -23.85
N GLY A 43 -31.96 -4.06 -24.31
CA GLY A 43 -31.65 -5.21 -23.45
C GLY A 43 -32.62 -5.35 -22.27
N LYS A 44 -32.16 -5.05 -21.05
CA LYS A 44 -32.97 -5.06 -19.82
C LYS A 44 -33.73 -3.75 -19.57
N ILE A 45 -33.58 -2.74 -20.42
CA ILE A 45 -34.03 -1.37 -20.20
C ILE A 45 -35.30 -1.08 -21.00
N SER A 46 -36.31 -0.50 -20.35
CA SER A 46 -37.54 -0.04 -21.00
C SER A 46 -38.11 1.21 -20.32
N ASN A 47 -38.79 2.06 -21.09
CA ASN A 47 -39.45 3.25 -20.54
C ASN A 47 -40.76 2.91 -19.80
N SER A 48 -41.14 3.78 -18.86
CA SER A 48 -42.43 3.75 -18.16
C SER A 48 -43.09 5.13 -18.18
N ALA A 49 -44.41 5.16 -18.37
CA ALA A 49 -45.20 6.39 -18.38
C ALA A 49 -45.69 6.81 -16.98
N VAL A 50 -45.21 6.18 -15.90
CA VAL A 50 -45.62 6.52 -14.53
C VAL A 50 -45.33 7.99 -14.22
N SER A 51 -46.30 8.64 -13.55
CA SER A 51 -46.13 10.02 -13.11
C SER A 51 -45.12 10.10 -11.97
N VAL A 52 -44.04 10.86 -12.19
CA VAL A 52 -42.97 11.06 -11.19
C VAL A 52 -43.30 12.18 -10.19
N ASN A 53 -44.30 13.01 -10.49
CA ASN A 53 -44.70 14.14 -9.63
C ASN A 53 -45.77 13.77 -8.60
N ASN A 54 -46.35 12.56 -8.68
CA ASN A 54 -47.31 12.07 -7.71
C ASN A 54 -46.73 10.86 -6.98
N HIS A 55 -46.12 11.12 -5.82
CA HIS A 55 -45.38 10.10 -5.07
C HIS A 55 -46.26 8.95 -4.58
N SER A 56 -47.54 9.19 -4.28
CA SER A 56 -48.47 8.12 -3.91
C SER A 56 -48.73 7.15 -5.06
N ILE A 57 -48.97 7.68 -6.26
CA ILE A 57 -49.13 6.85 -7.48
C ILE A 57 -47.81 6.12 -7.79
N LEU A 58 -46.68 6.80 -7.66
CA LEU A 58 -45.36 6.22 -7.90
C LEU A 58 -45.06 5.07 -6.91
N ALA A 59 -45.34 5.25 -5.62
CA ALA A 59 -45.17 4.22 -4.61
C ALA A 59 -46.04 2.99 -4.90
N GLN A 60 -47.30 3.21 -5.29
CA GLN A 60 -48.19 2.10 -5.66
C GLN A 60 -47.70 1.39 -6.92
N TYR A 61 -47.27 2.14 -7.93
CA TYR A 61 -46.68 1.59 -9.14
C TYR A 61 -45.45 0.71 -8.83
N CYS A 62 -44.58 1.16 -7.93
CA CYS A 62 -43.41 0.38 -7.49
C CYS A 62 -43.81 -0.95 -6.86
N LYS A 63 -44.87 -0.98 -6.03
CA LYS A 63 -45.40 -2.21 -5.42
C LYS A 63 -45.99 -3.14 -6.47
N ASP A 64 -46.85 -2.61 -7.34
CA ASP A 64 -47.54 -3.39 -8.38
C ASP A 64 -46.56 -4.01 -9.39
N HIS A 65 -45.44 -3.35 -9.66
CA HIS A 65 -44.43 -3.79 -10.60
C HIS A 65 -43.22 -4.50 -9.96
N ASN A 66 -43.25 -4.73 -8.64
CA ASN A 66 -42.16 -5.33 -7.86
C ASN A 66 -40.81 -4.62 -8.06
N VAL A 67 -40.82 -3.29 -8.01
CA VAL A 67 -39.59 -2.47 -8.04
C VAL A 67 -38.90 -2.53 -6.69
N GLY A 68 -37.69 -3.10 -6.65
CA GLY A 68 -36.90 -3.27 -5.43
C GLY A 68 -36.04 -2.04 -5.07
N LEU A 69 -35.76 -1.19 -6.06
CA LEU A 69 -34.96 0.03 -5.89
C LEU A 69 -35.40 1.12 -6.86
N VAL A 70 -35.61 2.34 -6.35
CA VAL A 70 -35.78 3.55 -7.15
C VAL A 70 -34.48 4.37 -7.11
N VAL A 71 -34.02 4.90 -8.24
CA VAL A 71 -32.82 5.75 -8.37
C VAL A 71 -33.22 7.09 -8.96
N VAL A 72 -32.99 8.17 -8.22
CA VAL A 72 -33.41 9.51 -8.64
C VAL A 72 -32.26 10.20 -9.39
N GLY A 73 -32.48 10.52 -10.66
CA GLY A 73 -31.50 11.23 -11.49
C GLY A 73 -31.52 12.75 -11.29
N PRO A 74 -32.65 13.45 -11.50
CA PRO A 74 -32.72 14.91 -11.43
C PRO A 74 -32.97 15.45 -10.02
N GLU A 75 -32.65 16.72 -9.85
CA GLU A 75 -32.72 17.47 -8.60
C GLU A 75 -34.14 17.82 -8.15
N VAL A 76 -35.06 18.07 -9.08
CA VAL A 76 -36.41 18.55 -8.75
C VAL A 76 -37.20 17.54 -7.91
N PRO A 77 -37.24 16.23 -8.25
CA PRO A 77 -37.91 15.25 -7.40
C PRO A 77 -37.27 15.10 -6.00
N LEU A 78 -35.93 15.24 -5.90
CA LEU A 78 -35.23 15.20 -4.61
C LEU A 78 -35.67 16.34 -3.69
N ALA A 79 -35.68 17.57 -4.22
CA ALA A 79 -36.14 18.75 -3.50
C ALA A 79 -37.63 18.66 -3.12
N ALA A 80 -38.44 17.95 -3.91
CA ALA A 80 -39.86 17.70 -3.64
C ALA A 80 -40.11 16.58 -2.62
N GLY A 81 -39.08 15.87 -2.13
CA GLY A 81 -39.23 14.83 -1.11
C GLY A 81 -39.60 13.45 -1.62
N ILE A 82 -39.27 13.13 -2.87
CA ILE A 82 -39.54 11.79 -3.45
C ILE A 82 -38.96 10.65 -2.60
N VAL A 83 -37.75 10.84 -2.05
CA VAL A 83 -37.07 9.82 -1.23
C VAL A 83 -37.81 9.61 0.09
N ASP A 84 -38.23 10.69 0.74
CA ASP A 84 -38.95 10.66 2.01
C ASP A 84 -40.30 9.93 1.84
N ASP A 85 -41.07 10.32 0.84
CA ASP A 85 -42.40 9.78 0.59
C ASP A 85 -42.38 8.30 0.17
N LEU A 86 -41.44 7.92 -0.70
CA LEU A 86 -41.29 6.52 -1.12
C LEU A 86 -40.82 5.64 0.04
N THR A 87 -39.86 6.11 0.84
CA THR A 87 -39.36 5.36 2.00
C THR A 87 -40.46 5.17 3.03
N ALA A 88 -41.25 6.22 3.33
CA ALA A 88 -42.41 6.15 4.22
C ALA A 88 -43.47 5.15 3.71
N ALA A 89 -43.60 4.99 2.40
CA ALA A 89 -44.49 4.01 1.77
C ALA A 89 -43.90 2.59 1.68
N GLY A 90 -42.69 2.36 2.19
CA GLY A 90 -41.99 1.06 2.18
C GLY A 90 -41.29 0.74 0.85
N VAL A 91 -40.99 1.74 0.03
CA VAL A 91 -40.26 1.61 -1.24
C VAL A 91 -38.84 2.15 -1.08
N THR A 92 -37.84 1.31 -1.33
CA THR A 92 -36.43 1.71 -1.27
C THR A 92 -36.10 2.73 -2.36
N CYS A 93 -35.53 3.88 -1.97
CA CYS A 93 -35.18 4.96 -2.88
C CYS A 93 -33.76 5.48 -2.63
N PHE A 94 -32.94 5.54 -3.67
CA PHE A 94 -31.60 6.09 -3.67
C PHE A 94 -31.59 7.57 -4.03
N GLY A 95 -31.11 8.38 -3.09
CA GLY A 95 -30.98 9.82 -3.16
C GLY A 95 -31.12 10.43 -1.76
N PRO A 96 -30.76 11.71 -1.58
CA PRO A 96 -30.94 12.38 -0.29
C PRO A 96 -32.41 12.71 -0.01
N SER A 97 -32.77 12.82 1.27
CA SER A 97 -34.05 13.40 1.71
C SER A 97 -34.21 14.85 1.23
N ALA A 98 -35.43 15.39 1.21
CA ALA A 98 -35.67 16.80 0.87
C ALA A 98 -34.89 17.77 1.76
N LYS A 99 -34.74 17.41 3.05
CA LYS A 99 -33.93 18.19 4.00
C LYS A 99 -32.45 18.16 3.63
N ALA A 100 -31.91 16.98 3.29
CA ALA A 100 -30.52 16.87 2.87
C ALA A 100 -30.26 17.52 1.49
N ALA A 101 -31.26 17.47 0.60
CA ALA A 101 -31.24 18.10 -0.72
C ALA A 101 -31.21 19.64 -0.67
N GLN A 102 -31.43 20.27 0.50
CA GLN A 102 -31.27 21.72 0.67
C GLN A 102 -29.86 22.21 0.33
N LEU A 103 -28.84 21.35 0.41
CA LEU A 103 -27.48 21.68 -0.04
C LEU A 103 -27.43 22.15 -1.51
N GLU A 104 -28.33 21.64 -2.36
CA GLU A 104 -28.51 22.09 -3.75
C GLU A 104 -29.70 23.02 -3.90
N ALA A 105 -30.84 22.68 -3.27
CA ALA A 105 -32.11 23.38 -3.49
C ALA A 105 -32.12 24.84 -2.97
N SER A 106 -31.24 25.16 -2.02
CA SER A 106 -31.05 26.52 -1.50
C SER A 106 -29.58 26.86 -1.37
N LYS A 107 -29.07 27.72 -2.27
CA LYS A 107 -27.67 28.18 -2.19
C LYS A 107 -27.40 28.96 -0.92
N SER A 108 -28.36 29.75 -0.43
CA SER A 108 -28.22 30.42 0.87
C SER A 108 -28.06 29.42 2.02
N PHE A 109 -28.85 28.32 2.04
CA PHE A 109 -28.66 27.26 3.03
C PHE A 109 -27.28 26.62 2.90
N SER A 110 -26.86 26.28 1.68
CA SER A 110 -25.58 25.65 1.36
C SER A 110 -24.40 26.49 1.88
N LYS A 111 -24.41 27.80 1.62
CA LYS A 111 -23.35 28.70 2.07
C LYS A 111 -23.35 28.88 3.59
N SER A 112 -24.52 29.06 4.22
CA SER A 112 -24.61 29.10 5.69
C SER A 112 -24.17 27.80 6.34
N PHE A 113 -24.46 26.65 5.73
CA PHE A 113 -24.00 25.35 6.20
C PHE A 113 -22.48 25.24 6.14
N MET A 114 -21.87 25.67 5.03
CA MET A 114 -20.41 25.69 4.90
C MET A 114 -19.73 26.57 5.96
N ASP A 115 -20.31 27.73 6.27
CA ASP A 115 -19.79 28.61 7.34
C ASP A 115 -19.87 27.93 8.72
N ARG A 116 -21.02 27.32 9.06
CA ARG A 116 -21.22 26.63 10.35
C ARG A 116 -20.23 25.48 10.57
N HIS A 117 -19.84 24.78 9.49
CA HIS A 117 -18.98 23.59 9.56
C HIS A 117 -17.54 23.85 9.11
N ASN A 118 -17.15 25.12 8.91
CA ASN A 118 -15.81 25.51 8.46
C ASN A 118 -15.38 24.77 7.18
N ILE A 119 -16.27 24.71 6.20
CA ILE A 119 -16.01 24.16 4.87
C ILE A 119 -15.54 25.32 3.97
N PRO A 120 -14.38 25.22 3.32
CA PRO A 120 -13.84 26.32 2.52
C PRO A 120 -14.76 26.71 1.35
N THR A 121 -15.18 27.97 1.29
CA THR A 121 -15.96 28.53 0.18
C THR A 121 -15.56 29.98 -0.13
N ALA A 122 -16.16 30.58 -1.16
CA ALA A 122 -16.07 32.01 -1.47
C ALA A 122 -16.74 32.85 -0.37
N ARG A 123 -16.16 34.01 -0.04
CA ARG A 123 -16.84 35.01 0.81
C ARG A 123 -18.17 35.39 0.19
N TRP A 124 -19.21 35.57 0.99
CA TRP A 124 -20.55 35.71 0.46
C TRP A 124 -21.49 36.44 1.42
N SER A 125 -22.65 36.84 0.90
CA SER A 125 -23.84 37.21 1.67
C SER A 125 -25.10 36.94 0.84
N SER A 126 -26.25 36.77 1.50
CA SER A 126 -27.55 36.60 0.84
C SER A 126 -28.50 37.76 1.11
N PHE A 127 -29.35 38.07 0.14
CA PHE A 127 -30.23 39.23 0.17
C PHE A 127 -31.63 38.90 -0.36
N THR A 128 -32.64 39.48 0.29
CA THR A 128 -34.05 39.48 -0.14
C THR A 128 -34.51 40.87 -0.61
N ASP A 129 -33.69 41.90 -0.41
CA ASP A 129 -33.86 43.24 -0.95
C ASP A 129 -32.77 43.54 -1.99
N PRO A 130 -33.13 43.95 -3.22
CA PRO A 130 -32.15 44.19 -4.28
C PRO A 130 -31.28 45.43 -4.02
N GLN A 131 -31.76 46.44 -3.29
CA GLN A 131 -30.97 47.63 -2.97
C GLN A 131 -29.85 47.29 -1.98
N ASP A 132 -30.15 46.47 -0.97
CA ASP A 132 -29.14 45.98 -0.02
C ASP A 132 -28.07 45.12 -0.70
N ALA A 133 -28.47 44.25 -1.65
CA ALA A 133 -27.55 43.46 -2.45
C ALA A 133 -26.61 44.34 -3.30
N CYS A 134 -27.15 45.35 -3.98
CA CYS A 134 -26.36 46.31 -4.75
C CYS A 134 -25.41 47.10 -3.85
N LYS A 135 -25.86 47.52 -2.67
CA LYS A 135 -25.01 48.21 -1.70
C LYS A 135 -23.85 47.32 -1.25
N TYR A 136 -24.11 46.05 -0.93
CA TYR A 136 -23.05 45.09 -0.59
C TYR A 136 -22.01 44.92 -1.70
N ILE A 137 -22.44 44.83 -2.96
CA ILE A 137 -21.55 44.77 -4.13
C ILE A 137 -20.66 46.03 -4.21
N GLN A 138 -21.25 47.21 -4.00
CA GLN A 138 -20.54 48.48 -4.07
C GLN A 138 -19.53 48.66 -2.92
N ASP A 139 -19.92 48.30 -1.70
CA ASP A 139 -19.13 48.50 -0.49
C ASP A 139 -18.06 47.40 -0.26
N ALA A 140 -18.16 46.24 -0.93
CA ALA A 140 -17.22 45.14 -0.74
C ALA A 140 -15.78 45.50 -1.15
N GLU A 141 -14.82 45.17 -0.26
CA GLU A 141 -13.37 45.29 -0.47
C GLU A 141 -12.78 44.18 -1.36
N PHE A 142 -13.62 43.30 -1.89
CA PHE A 142 -13.24 42.17 -2.73
C PHE A 142 -14.16 42.07 -3.94
N PRO A 143 -13.81 41.27 -4.98
CA PRO A 143 -14.63 41.19 -6.19
C PRO A 143 -15.92 40.40 -5.94
N ALA A 144 -16.92 41.05 -5.34
CA ALA A 144 -18.28 40.55 -5.13
C ALA A 144 -19.06 40.57 -6.46
N LEU A 145 -18.58 39.79 -7.43
CA LEU A 145 -19.00 39.85 -8.84
C LEU A 145 -19.80 38.62 -9.29
N VAL A 146 -20.02 37.64 -8.42
CA VAL A 146 -20.81 36.45 -8.75
C VAL A 146 -22.17 36.55 -8.07
N VAL A 147 -23.23 36.63 -8.86
CA VAL A 147 -24.61 36.73 -8.39
C VAL A 147 -25.37 35.45 -8.75
N LYS A 148 -25.93 34.78 -7.74
CA LYS A 148 -26.62 33.51 -7.88
C LYS A 148 -28.05 33.60 -7.33
N ALA A 149 -29.03 33.13 -8.09
CA ALA A 149 -30.37 32.85 -7.56
C ALA A 149 -30.29 31.71 -6.53
N SER A 150 -30.89 31.88 -5.35
CA SER A 150 -30.78 30.90 -4.27
C SER A 150 -31.49 29.59 -4.60
N GLY A 151 -32.66 29.65 -5.23
CA GLY A 151 -33.43 28.46 -5.60
C GLY A 151 -32.90 27.71 -6.83
N LEU A 152 -33.62 26.65 -7.20
CA LEU A 152 -33.33 25.83 -8.39
C LEU A 152 -33.69 26.60 -9.66
N ALA A 153 -32.68 26.98 -10.44
CA ALA A 153 -32.82 27.73 -11.70
C ALA A 153 -32.24 26.95 -12.91
N ALA A 154 -32.24 25.61 -12.86
CA ALA A 154 -31.75 24.72 -13.92
C ALA A 154 -30.36 25.10 -14.49
N GLY A 155 -29.44 25.51 -13.61
CA GLY A 155 -28.09 25.93 -13.99
C GLY A 155 -27.98 27.30 -14.69
N LYS A 156 -29.08 28.02 -14.89
CA LYS A 156 -29.12 29.33 -15.58
C LYS A 156 -29.12 30.54 -14.65
N GLY A 157 -29.37 30.32 -13.35
CA GLY A 157 -29.46 31.39 -12.35
C GLY A 157 -28.13 31.87 -11.77
N VAL A 158 -27.02 31.78 -12.53
CA VAL A 158 -25.68 32.21 -12.08
C VAL A 158 -25.12 33.20 -13.10
N VAL A 159 -24.75 34.39 -12.61
CA VAL A 159 -24.11 35.44 -13.41
C VAL A 159 -22.75 35.74 -12.81
N VAL A 160 -21.71 35.65 -13.63
CA VAL A 160 -20.35 36.11 -13.28
C VAL A 160 -20.14 37.43 -14.01
N ALA A 161 -20.29 38.53 -13.27
CA ALA A 161 -20.18 39.89 -13.79
C ALA A 161 -18.71 40.29 -13.98
N ARG A 162 -18.45 41.21 -14.92
CA ARG A 162 -17.11 41.76 -15.16
C ARG A 162 -16.78 42.92 -14.21
N ASP A 163 -17.80 43.62 -13.73
CA ASP A 163 -17.67 44.76 -12.83
C ASP A 163 -18.89 44.89 -11.90
N LYS A 164 -18.79 45.82 -10.95
CA LYS A 164 -19.80 46.05 -9.91
C LYS A 164 -21.16 46.47 -10.49
N ASP A 165 -21.17 47.18 -11.62
CA ASP A 165 -22.40 47.66 -12.25
C ASP A 165 -23.15 46.52 -12.93
N GLU A 166 -22.43 45.64 -13.64
CA GLU A 166 -22.99 44.42 -14.22
C GLU A 166 -23.50 43.46 -13.14
N ALA A 167 -22.83 43.38 -11.98
CA ALA A 167 -23.31 42.59 -10.84
C ALA A 167 -24.60 43.17 -10.24
N CYS A 168 -24.69 44.49 -10.06
CA CYS A 168 -25.91 45.16 -9.60
C CYS A 168 -27.07 44.96 -10.59
N LYS A 169 -26.79 45.01 -11.88
CA LYS A 169 -27.79 44.72 -12.91
C LYS A 169 -28.27 43.27 -12.81
N ALA A 170 -27.38 42.31 -12.63
CA ALA A 170 -27.75 40.90 -12.47
C ALA A 170 -28.67 40.67 -11.26
N VAL A 171 -28.44 41.38 -10.14
CA VAL A 171 -29.35 41.36 -8.98
C VAL A 171 -30.75 41.84 -9.38
N LEU A 172 -30.85 42.97 -10.08
CA LEU A 172 -32.13 43.52 -10.52
C LEU A 172 -32.86 42.58 -11.49
N ASP A 173 -32.15 42.04 -12.47
CA ASP A 173 -32.72 41.10 -13.45
C ASP A 173 -33.26 39.83 -12.75
N ILE A 174 -32.57 39.32 -11.73
CA ILE A 174 -33.00 38.13 -10.98
C ILE A 174 -34.21 38.43 -10.07
N MET A 175 -34.16 39.51 -9.28
CA MET A 175 -35.12 39.76 -8.21
C MET A 175 -36.33 40.59 -8.66
N LYS A 176 -36.12 41.61 -9.51
CA LYS A 176 -37.16 42.56 -9.91
C LYS A 176 -37.90 42.09 -11.15
N ASP A 177 -37.15 41.65 -12.16
CA ASP A 177 -37.72 41.17 -13.42
C ASP A 177 -38.15 39.69 -13.34
N LYS A 178 -37.94 39.06 -12.16
CA LYS A 178 -38.29 37.68 -11.83
C LYS A 178 -37.89 36.70 -12.94
N ALA A 179 -36.69 36.88 -13.50
CA ALA A 179 -36.19 36.09 -14.63
C ALA A 179 -36.21 34.56 -14.35
N PHE A 180 -36.22 34.17 -13.08
CA PHE A 180 -36.25 32.77 -12.62
C PHE A 180 -37.45 32.45 -11.70
N GLY A 181 -38.50 33.26 -11.73
CA GLY A 181 -39.66 33.09 -10.85
C GLY A 181 -39.29 33.18 -9.36
N SER A 182 -39.91 32.36 -8.51
CA SER A 182 -39.65 32.34 -7.06
C SER A 182 -38.25 31.85 -6.68
N ALA A 183 -37.52 31.19 -7.59
CA ALA A 183 -36.14 30.79 -7.35
C ALA A 183 -35.20 32.00 -7.16
N GLY A 184 -35.61 33.18 -7.65
CA GLY A 184 -34.89 34.45 -7.54
C GLY A 184 -35.31 35.35 -6.38
N ASP A 185 -36.24 34.94 -5.51
CA ASP A 185 -36.70 35.78 -4.38
C ASP A 185 -35.57 36.08 -3.38
N THR A 186 -34.56 35.22 -3.32
CA THR A 186 -33.31 35.43 -2.59
C THR A 186 -32.12 35.29 -3.54
N VAL A 187 -31.17 36.22 -3.48
CA VAL A 187 -29.89 36.14 -4.20
C VAL A 187 -28.74 35.91 -3.24
N VAL A 188 -27.72 35.21 -3.71
CA VAL A 188 -26.42 35.06 -3.07
C VAL A 188 -25.42 35.84 -3.91
N VAL A 189 -24.72 36.80 -3.28
CA VAL A 189 -23.59 37.51 -3.88
C VAL A 189 -22.32 36.95 -3.26
N GLU A 190 -21.36 36.54 -4.09
CA GLU A 190 -20.10 35.96 -3.63
C GLU A 190 -18.85 36.51 -4.34
N GLU A 191 -17.71 36.30 -3.68
CA GLU A 191 -16.37 36.54 -4.20
C GLU A 191 -16.15 35.72 -5.48
N GLN A 192 -15.70 36.40 -6.54
CA GLN A 192 -15.20 35.75 -7.74
C GLN A 192 -13.87 35.04 -7.41
N LEU A 193 -13.90 33.71 -7.43
CA LEU A 193 -12.70 32.89 -7.24
C LEU A 193 -11.98 32.69 -8.58
N GLU A 194 -10.65 32.65 -8.52
CA GLU A 194 -9.78 32.34 -9.65
C GLU A 194 -9.08 31.00 -9.41
N GLY A 195 -9.04 30.16 -10.44
CA GLY A 195 -8.45 28.84 -10.39
C GLY A 195 -9.01 27.91 -11.48
N GLU A 196 -8.71 26.62 -11.35
CA GLU A 196 -9.30 25.56 -12.17
C GLU A 196 -10.56 25.02 -11.48
N GLU A 197 -11.66 24.93 -12.22
CA GLU A 197 -12.91 24.31 -11.74
C GLU A 197 -12.84 22.79 -11.95
N VAL A 198 -13.15 22.04 -10.89
CA VAL A 198 -13.19 20.58 -10.89
C VAL A 198 -14.43 20.07 -10.18
N SER A 199 -14.95 18.96 -10.67
CA SER A 199 -16.12 18.29 -10.11
C SER A 199 -15.66 17.11 -9.28
N CYS A 200 -15.94 17.15 -7.98
CA CYS A 200 -15.58 16.10 -7.03
C CYS A 200 -16.86 15.49 -6.47
N LEU A 201 -17.11 14.23 -6.85
CA LEU A 201 -18.30 13.49 -6.44
C LEU A 201 -17.92 12.40 -5.43
N CYS A 202 -18.87 11.99 -4.61
CA CYS A 202 -18.75 10.78 -3.81
C CYS A 202 -20.08 10.05 -3.66
N PHE A 203 -20.00 8.74 -3.44
CA PHE A 203 -21.08 8.02 -2.76
C PHE A 203 -20.96 8.28 -1.26
N SER A 204 -22.08 8.53 -0.61
CA SER A 204 -22.16 8.60 0.85
C SER A 204 -23.36 7.86 1.39
N ASP A 205 -23.14 7.09 2.44
CA ASP A 205 -24.16 6.34 3.18
C ASP A 205 -24.64 7.07 4.46
N GLY A 206 -24.29 8.36 4.58
CA GLY A 206 -24.53 9.18 5.78
C GLY A 206 -23.39 9.18 6.79
N ILE A 207 -22.37 8.31 6.62
CA ILE A 207 -21.20 8.21 7.51
C ILE A 207 -19.91 8.15 6.69
N THR A 208 -19.83 7.20 5.78
CA THR A 208 -18.72 6.91 4.90
C THR A 208 -18.79 7.81 3.67
N VAL A 209 -17.61 8.26 3.22
CA VAL A 209 -17.42 8.94 1.94
C VAL A 209 -16.51 8.12 1.04
N SER A 210 -17.06 7.64 -0.08
CA SER A 210 -16.31 6.99 -1.15
C SER A 210 -16.18 7.95 -2.34
N PRO A 211 -15.05 8.67 -2.49
CA PRO A 211 -14.85 9.61 -3.59
C PRO A 211 -14.83 8.89 -4.94
N MET A 212 -15.34 9.57 -5.96
CA MET A 212 -15.20 9.19 -7.36
C MET A 212 -13.95 9.89 -7.94
N PRO A 213 -13.37 9.39 -9.04
CA PRO A 213 -12.32 10.11 -9.74
C PRO A 213 -12.81 11.51 -10.14
N PRO A 214 -11.97 12.55 -9.98
CA PRO A 214 -12.37 13.92 -10.28
C PRO A 214 -12.65 14.07 -11.77
N ALA A 215 -13.71 14.81 -12.07
CA ALA A 215 -14.13 15.12 -13.43
C ALA A 215 -14.03 16.63 -13.68
N GLN A 216 -14.14 17.02 -14.94
CA GLN A 216 -14.34 18.42 -15.31
C GLN A 216 -15.28 18.49 -16.51
N ASP A 217 -16.25 19.40 -16.44
CA ASP A 217 -17.17 19.70 -17.52
C ASP A 217 -16.72 20.92 -18.33
N HIS A 218 -17.32 21.10 -19.51
CA HIS A 218 -17.12 22.25 -20.37
C HIS A 218 -18.45 22.96 -20.60
N LYS A 219 -18.70 24.04 -19.84
CA LYS A 219 -19.99 24.76 -19.87
C LYS A 219 -20.18 25.62 -21.12
N ARG A 220 -19.11 26.11 -21.75
CA ARG A 220 -19.18 27.03 -22.90
C ARG A 220 -19.56 26.32 -24.19
N LEU A 221 -20.40 26.95 -25.00
CA LEU A 221 -21.01 26.37 -26.21
C LEU A 221 -19.99 26.04 -27.31
N LEU A 222 -19.00 26.90 -27.53
CA LEU A 222 -18.07 26.85 -28.66
C LEU A 222 -16.66 26.43 -28.21
N ASP A 223 -15.88 25.93 -29.17
CA ASP A 223 -14.45 25.62 -28.99
C ASP A 223 -13.68 26.83 -28.45
N GLY A 224 -12.61 26.59 -27.68
CA GLY A 224 -11.82 27.62 -27.01
C GLY A 224 -12.57 28.32 -25.87
N ASP A 225 -13.54 27.61 -25.28
CA ASP A 225 -14.41 28.08 -24.20
C ASP A 225 -15.14 29.40 -24.52
N GLN A 226 -15.60 29.53 -25.77
CA GLN A 226 -16.33 30.70 -26.27
C GLN A 226 -17.85 30.53 -26.24
N GLY A 227 -18.57 31.63 -26.44
CA GLY A 227 -20.04 31.64 -26.51
C GLY A 227 -20.73 31.58 -25.13
N PRO A 228 -22.07 31.44 -25.10
CA PRO A 228 -22.82 31.45 -23.85
C PRO A 228 -22.55 30.21 -22.99
N ASN A 229 -22.80 30.32 -21.69
CA ASN A 229 -22.86 29.16 -20.80
C ASN A 229 -24.03 28.26 -21.16
N THR A 230 -23.82 26.95 -21.02
CA THR A 230 -24.80 25.90 -21.27
C THR A 230 -24.90 25.00 -20.04
N GLY A 231 -25.69 23.93 -20.12
CA GLY A 231 -25.68 22.87 -19.11
C GLY A 231 -24.46 21.95 -19.16
N GLY A 232 -23.51 22.19 -20.08
CA GLY A 232 -22.33 21.36 -20.33
C GLY A 232 -22.35 20.79 -21.74
N MET A 233 -21.30 21.05 -22.51
CA MET A 233 -21.05 20.59 -23.89
C MET A 233 -20.13 19.36 -23.97
N GLY A 234 -19.62 18.91 -22.83
CA GLY A 234 -18.78 17.72 -22.71
C GLY A 234 -18.17 17.65 -21.33
N ALA A 235 -17.59 16.50 -21.01
CA ALA A 235 -16.85 16.29 -19.78
C ALA A 235 -15.76 15.24 -20.00
N TYR A 236 -14.77 15.23 -19.11
CA TYR A 236 -13.73 14.19 -19.10
C TYR A 236 -13.33 13.78 -17.68
N CYS A 237 -12.78 12.57 -17.56
CA CYS A 237 -12.31 11.99 -16.31
C CYS A 237 -11.17 10.99 -16.58
N PRO A 238 -10.11 10.93 -15.74
CA PRO A 238 -9.89 11.78 -14.57
C PRO A 238 -9.32 13.16 -14.93
N THR A 239 -9.43 14.12 -14.00
CA THR A 239 -8.83 15.47 -14.10
C THR A 239 -7.38 15.48 -13.60
N PRO A 240 -6.35 15.53 -14.47
CA PRO A 240 -4.93 15.40 -14.07
C PRO A 240 -4.39 16.56 -13.24
N GLN A 241 -5.10 17.68 -13.19
CA GLN A 241 -4.81 18.83 -12.34
C GLN A 241 -5.01 18.51 -10.86
N VAL A 242 -5.83 17.50 -10.54
CA VAL A 242 -6.10 17.03 -9.17
C VAL A 242 -5.16 15.87 -8.87
N SER A 243 -4.12 16.11 -8.08
CA SER A 243 -3.29 15.03 -7.54
C SER A 243 -4.04 14.23 -6.47
N GLU A 244 -3.55 13.04 -6.14
CA GLU A 244 -4.12 12.23 -5.06
C GLU A 244 -4.16 12.99 -3.73
N ASP A 245 -3.13 13.78 -3.41
CA ASP A 245 -3.10 14.60 -2.20
C ASP A 245 -4.21 15.67 -2.20
N VAL A 246 -4.44 16.33 -3.34
CA VAL A 246 -5.52 17.32 -3.47
C VAL A 246 -6.88 16.63 -3.38
N LEU A 247 -7.04 15.43 -3.95
CA LEU A 247 -8.26 14.64 -3.82
C LEU A 247 -8.52 14.25 -2.35
N GLN A 248 -7.49 13.83 -1.62
CA GLN A 248 -7.59 13.54 -0.19
C GLN A 248 -7.88 14.79 0.64
N GLU A 249 -7.32 15.94 0.26
CA GLU A 249 -7.63 17.22 0.87
C GLU A 249 -9.11 17.59 0.65
N ILE A 250 -9.63 17.48 -0.57
CA ILE A 250 -11.04 17.72 -0.89
C ILE A 250 -11.93 16.72 -0.14
N LYS A 251 -11.56 15.44 -0.11
CA LYS A 251 -12.28 14.41 0.66
C LYS A 251 -12.39 14.83 2.13
N ARG A 252 -11.29 15.21 2.77
CA ARG A 252 -11.26 15.56 4.20
C ARG A 252 -11.92 16.91 4.50
N SER A 253 -11.62 17.95 3.72
CA SER A 253 -12.00 19.33 4.03
C SER A 253 -13.36 19.74 3.47
N VAL A 254 -13.87 19.01 2.48
CA VAL A 254 -15.16 19.28 1.84
C VAL A 254 -16.09 18.09 2.03
N LEU A 255 -15.85 16.96 1.38
CA LEU A 255 -16.86 15.89 1.26
C LEU A 255 -17.21 15.26 2.62
N GLN A 256 -16.21 14.83 3.38
CA GLN A 256 -16.39 14.21 4.70
C GLN A 256 -16.96 15.21 5.70
N LYS A 257 -16.47 16.47 5.71
CA LYS A 257 -17.04 17.53 6.56
C LYS A 257 -18.50 17.82 6.25
N THR A 258 -18.90 17.82 4.98
CA THR A 258 -20.30 18.00 4.60
C THR A 258 -21.14 16.84 5.14
N VAL A 259 -20.73 15.60 4.94
CA VAL A 259 -21.48 14.43 5.42
C VAL A 259 -21.57 14.42 6.94
N ASP A 260 -20.47 14.69 7.64
CA ASP A 260 -20.45 14.77 9.10
C ASP A 260 -21.31 15.91 9.64
N GLY A 261 -21.24 17.09 9.02
CA GLY A 261 -22.05 18.25 9.40
C GLY A 261 -23.54 18.02 9.21
N MET A 262 -23.93 17.41 8.08
CA MET A 262 -25.32 17.06 7.79
C MET A 262 -25.87 16.02 8.78
N ARG A 263 -25.05 15.03 9.15
CA ARG A 263 -25.37 14.06 10.19
C ARG A 263 -25.50 14.72 11.57
N ALA A 264 -24.59 15.63 11.93
CA ALA A 264 -24.61 16.35 13.20
C ALA A 264 -25.86 17.25 13.34
N GLU A 265 -26.37 17.81 12.24
CA GLU A 265 -27.61 18.58 12.20
C GLU A 265 -28.89 17.71 12.16
N GLY A 266 -28.76 16.38 12.26
CA GLY A 266 -29.89 15.44 12.28
C GLY A 266 -30.51 15.17 10.91
N THR A 267 -29.80 15.50 9.83
CA THR A 267 -30.25 15.32 8.44
C THR A 267 -29.18 14.57 7.65
N PRO A 268 -28.92 13.29 7.96
CA PRO A 268 -27.84 12.53 7.32
C PRO A 268 -27.98 12.53 5.79
N TYR A 269 -26.84 12.68 5.12
CA TYR A 269 -26.77 12.76 3.67
C TYR A 269 -26.49 11.38 3.07
N VAL A 270 -27.49 10.78 2.41
CA VAL A 270 -27.37 9.47 1.74
C VAL A 270 -27.55 9.65 0.23
N GLY A 271 -26.63 9.15 -0.59
CA GLY A 271 -26.72 9.24 -2.05
C GLY A 271 -25.41 9.70 -2.69
N VAL A 272 -25.53 10.51 -3.75
CA VAL A 272 -24.38 11.11 -4.45
C VAL A 272 -24.27 12.57 -4.08
N LEU A 273 -23.21 12.91 -3.34
CA LEU A 273 -22.82 14.29 -3.10
C LEU A 273 -21.87 14.72 -4.21
N TYR A 274 -22.22 15.80 -4.90
CA TYR A 274 -21.39 16.48 -5.86
C TYR A 274 -20.92 17.78 -5.23
N ALA A 275 -19.62 18.07 -5.33
CA ALA A 275 -19.04 19.37 -5.01
C ALA A 275 -18.35 19.95 -6.24
N GLY A 276 -18.81 21.12 -6.70
CA GLY A 276 -18.07 21.95 -7.64
C GLY A 276 -17.00 22.69 -6.86
N VAL A 277 -15.72 22.48 -7.18
CA VAL A 277 -14.58 23.00 -6.42
C VAL A 277 -13.70 23.85 -7.33
N MET A 278 -13.34 25.04 -6.85
CA MET A 278 -12.30 25.87 -7.44
C MET A 278 -10.95 25.58 -6.77
N LEU A 279 -9.95 25.18 -7.55
CA LEU A 279 -8.57 25.02 -7.09
C LEU A 279 -7.87 26.38 -7.08
N THR A 280 -7.94 27.07 -5.96
CA THR A 280 -7.32 28.40 -5.80
C THR A 280 -5.88 28.30 -5.30
N LYS A 281 -5.13 29.41 -5.38
CA LYS A 281 -3.80 29.52 -4.74
C LYS A 281 -3.82 29.29 -3.22
N ARG A 282 -4.99 29.39 -2.57
CA ARG A 282 -5.20 29.18 -1.13
C ARG A 282 -5.81 27.81 -0.80
N GLY A 283 -5.81 26.88 -1.76
CA GLY A 283 -6.42 25.56 -1.62
C GLY A 283 -7.81 25.43 -2.26
N PRO A 284 -8.43 24.25 -2.15
CA PRO A 284 -9.74 23.97 -2.73
C PRO A 284 -10.85 24.76 -2.03
N LYS A 285 -11.76 25.35 -2.81
CA LYS A 285 -12.93 26.08 -2.32
C LYS A 285 -14.19 25.63 -3.04
N VAL A 286 -15.24 25.34 -2.29
CA VAL A 286 -16.54 24.93 -2.84
C VAL A 286 -17.24 26.12 -3.50
N LEU A 287 -17.64 25.93 -4.76
CA LEU A 287 -18.49 26.82 -5.54
C LEU A 287 -19.98 26.54 -5.29
N GLU A 288 -20.35 25.25 -5.27
CA GLU A 288 -21.70 24.77 -5.05
C GLU A 288 -21.72 23.26 -4.73
N PHE A 289 -22.80 22.81 -4.10
CA PHE A 289 -23.13 21.39 -4.00
C PHE A 289 -24.27 21.04 -4.95
N ASN A 290 -24.22 19.84 -5.50
CA ASN A 290 -25.34 19.19 -6.16
C ASN A 290 -25.61 17.83 -5.48
N CYS A 291 -26.85 17.36 -5.57
CA CYS A 291 -27.33 16.22 -4.80
C CYS A 291 -27.56 14.92 -5.58
N ARG A 292 -26.89 14.84 -6.74
CA ARG A 292 -27.07 13.86 -7.80
C ARG A 292 -25.86 13.92 -8.73
N PHE A 293 -25.69 12.90 -9.55
CA PHE A 293 -24.66 12.93 -10.61
C PHE A 293 -24.83 14.15 -11.53
N GLY A 294 -23.71 14.71 -12.01
CA GLY A 294 -23.72 15.73 -13.05
C GLY A 294 -24.17 15.18 -14.41
N ASP A 295 -24.62 16.05 -15.30
CA ASP A 295 -24.89 15.72 -16.71
C ASP A 295 -24.15 16.80 -17.55
N PRO A 296 -23.02 16.48 -18.22
CA PRO A 296 -22.71 15.16 -18.77
C PRO A 296 -21.66 14.31 -18.01
N GLU A 297 -21.36 14.59 -16.74
CA GLU A 297 -20.33 13.86 -15.98
C GLU A 297 -20.70 12.41 -15.65
N CYS A 298 -21.99 12.10 -15.45
CA CYS A 298 -22.41 10.72 -15.25
C CYS A 298 -21.98 9.82 -16.42
N GLN A 299 -22.00 10.36 -17.63
CA GLN A 299 -21.70 9.65 -18.87
C GLN A 299 -20.22 9.25 -18.97
N ILE A 300 -19.30 9.93 -18.29
CA ILE A 300 -17.87 9.54 -18.20
C ILE A 300 -17.56 8.70 -16.97
N LEU A 301 -18.30 8.87 -15.87
CA LEU A 301 -18.09 8.10 -14.64
C LEU A 301 -18.59 6.67 -14.77
N MET A 302 -19.80 6.46 -15.30
CA MET A 302 -20.40 5.12 -15.38
C MET A 302 -19.57 4.12 -16.21
N PRO A 303 -18.96 4.51 -17.35
CA PRO A 303 -18.04 3.63 -18.08
C PRO A 303 -16.74 3.31 -17.34
N LEU A 304 -16.28 4.19 -16.45
CA LEU A 304 -15.07 3.97 -15.65
C LEU A 304 -15.33 3.18 -14.36
N LEU A 305 -16.59 3.07 -13.91
CA LEU A 305 -16.94 2.32 -12.72
C LEU A 305 -16.74 0.81 -12.96
N LYS A 306 -15.80 0.20 -12.24
CA LYS A 306 -15.51 -1.24 -12.32
C LYS A 306 -16.46 -2.05 -11.44
N SER A 307 -16.77 -1.53 -10.24
CA SER A 307 -17.73 -2.15 -9.33
C SER A 307 -19.13 -2.26 -9.94
N ASP A 308 -19.92 -3.22 -9.44
CA ASP A 308 -21.33 -3.30 -9.77
C ASP A 308 -22.07 -2.11 -9.13
N LEU A 309 -22.65 -1.24 -9.95
CA LEU A 309 -23.38 -0.07 -9.49
C LEU A 309 -24.54 -0.47 -8.56
N TYR A 310 -25.27 -1.54 -8.87
CA TYR A 310 -26.40 -1.96 -8.05
C TYR A 310 -25.96 -2.31 -6.62
N GLU A 311 -24.85 -3.02 -6.47
CA GLU A 311 -24.28 -3.35 -5.15
C GLU A 311 -23.83 -2.08 -4.41
N VAL A 312 -23.17 -1.15 -5.12
CA VAL A 312 -22.76 0.13 -4.53
C VAL A 312 -23.97 0.91 -4.00
N LEU A 313 -25.07 0.97 -4.75
CA LEU A 313 -26.29 1.66 -4.31
C LEU A 313 -26.94 0.95 -3.10
N LYS A 314 -27.00 -0.38 -3.09
CA LYS A 314 -27.55 -1.16 -1.97
C LYS A 314 -26.71 -0.98 -0.70
N ASN A 315 -25.39 -1.08 -0.80
CA ASN A 315 -24.48 -0.88 0.34
C ASN A 315 -24.58 0.56 0.87
N THR A 316 -24.75 1.55 -0.02
CA THR A 316 -24.98 2.94 0.37
C THR A 316 -26.26 3.10 1.17
N LEU A 317 -27.35 2.43 0.77
CA LEU A 317 -28.63 2.48 1.48
C LEU A 317 -28.63 1.70 2.81
N GLN A 318 -27.71 0.75 2.96
CA GLN A 318 -27.58 -0.10 4.14
C GLN A 318 -26.54 0.41 5.16
N ALA A 319 -25.95 1.59 4.93
CA ALA A 319 -24.86 2.14 5.76
C ALA A 319 -23.63 1.21 5.83
N ASP A 320 -23.35 0.50 4.74
CA ASP A 320 -22.27 -0.49 4.64
C ASP A 320 -21.29 -0.16 3.50
N LEU A 321 -21.15 1.11 3.12
CA LEU A 321 -20.26 1.50 2.03
C LEU A 321 -18.79 1.22 2.36
N SER A 322 -18.42 1.14 3.64
CA SER A 322 -17.06 0.85 4.09
C SER A 322 -16.63 -0.60 3.91
N SER A 323 -17.56 -1.56 3.84
CA SER A 323 -17.23 -2.99 3.73
C SER A 323 -16.76 -3.38 2.33
N SER A 324 -17.17 -2.62 1.31
CA SER A 324 -16.87 -2.89 -0.10
C SER A 324 -16.42 -1.62 -0.82
N PRO A 325 -15.10 -1.36 -0.90
CA PRO A 325 -14.54 -0.21 -1.59
C PRO A 325 -14.98 -0.14 -3.07
N VAL A 326 -15.43 1.05 -3.50
CA VAL A 326 -15.82 1.29 -4.89
C VAL A 326 -14.58 1.34 -5.78
N GLN A 327 -14.52 0.46 -6.77
CA GLN A 327 -13.40 0.34 -7.70
C GLN A 327 -13.69 1.02 -9.03
N TRP A 328 -12.67 1.68 -9.58
CA TRP A 328 -12.69 2.36 -10.86
C TRP A 328 -11.63 1.76 -11.78
N LEU A 329 -11.80 1.88 -13.10
CA LEU A 329 -10.80 1.43 -14.08
C LEU A 329 -9.54 2.29 -13.96
N GLU A 330 -8.42 1.63 -13.68
CA GLU A 330 -7.09 2.25 -13.69
C GLU A 330 -6.56 2.40 -15.13
N ASN A 331 -5.61 3.31 -15.34
CA ASN A 331 -4.95 3.54 -16.64
C ASN A 331 -5.94 3.78 -17.79
N SER A 332 -7.09 4.37 -17.49
CA SER A 332 -8.17 4.63 -18.42
C SER A 332 -8.70 6.05 -18.24
N ALA A 333 -9.05 6.69 -19.34
CA ALA A 333 -9.68 8.00 -19.39
C ALA A 333 -10.97 7.92 -20.20
N ALA A 334 -11.99 8.63 -19.76
CA ALA A 334 -13.26 8.77 -20.46
C ALA A 334 -13.45 10.22 -20.89
N VAL A 335 -13.85 10.43 -22.13
CA VAL A 335 -14.23 11.73 -22.68
C VAL A 335 -15.62 11.59 -23.28
N THR A 336 -16.51 12.52 -22.98
CA THR A 336 -17.83 12.62 -23.58
C THR A 336 -18.02 13.96 -24.28
N VAL A 337 -18.51 13.93 -25.52
CA VAL A 337 -18.84 15.11 -26.31
C VAL A 337 -20.36 15.18 -26.44
N VAL A 338 -20.96 16.32 -26.08
CA VAL A 338 -22.40 16.55 -26.23
C VAL A 338 -22.67 17.06 -27.64
N MET A 339 -23.64 16.44 -28.31
CA MET A 339 -24.25 16.99 -29.52
C MET A 339 -25.55 17.70 -29.13
N ALA A 340 -25.64 18.99 -29.46
CA ALA A 340 -26.77 19.87 -29.17
C ALA A 340 -27.54 20.24 -30.44
N SER A 341 -28.79 20.68 -30.28
CA SER A 341 -29.64 21.20 -31.35
C SER A 341 -29.21 22.62 -31.73
N GLY A 342 -29.24 22.96 -33.02
CA GLY A 342 -28.96 24.31 -33.49
C GLY A 342 -29.82 25.37 -32.79
N GLY A 343 -29.18 26.42 -32.27
CA GLY A 343 -29.81 27.49 -31.49
C GLY A 343 -29.74 27.32 -29.96
N TYR A 344 -29.34 26.15 -29.45
CA TYR A 344 -29.05 25.96 -28.02
C TYR A 344 -27.90 26.89 -27.57
N PRO A 345 -27.95 27.54 -26.39
CA PRO A 345 -28.90 27.38 -25.27
C PRO A 345 -30.18 28.22 -25.33
N ALA A 346 -30.40 28.97 -26.42
CA ALA A 346 -31.62 29.73 -26.68
C ALA A 346 -32.70 28.83 -27.32
N SER A 347 -33.51 29.36 -28.23
CA SER A 347 -34.55 28.60 -28.94
C SER A 347 -33.95 27.65 -29.98
N TYR A 348 -34.41 26.40 -29.98
CA TYR A 348 -33.95 25.35 -30.89
C TYR A 348 -35.14 24.57 -31.50
N LYS A 349 -34.91 23.95 -32.66
CA LYS A 349 -35.91 23.10 -33.32
C LYS A 349 -35.93 21.70 -32.69
N LYS A 350 -37.11 21.07 -32.68
CA LYS A 350 -37.34 19.67 -32.28
C LYS A 350 -37.86 18.87 -33.48
N GLY A 351 -37.84 17.54 -33.39
CA GLY A 351 -38.38 16.66 -34.41
C GLY A 351 -37.45 16.38 -35.58
N LEU A 352 -36.16 16.72 -35.46
CA LEU A 352 -35.17 16.51 -36.51
C LEU A 352 -34.65 15.07 -36.46
N GLU A 353 -34.60 14.39 -37.60
CA GLU A 353 -34.18 13.00 -37.70
C GLU A 353 -32.68 12.81 -37.43
N ILE A 354 -32.35 11.80 -36.61
CA ILE A 354 -30.99 11.46 -36.20
C ILE A 354 -30.56 10.16 -36.89
N THR A 355 -29.42 10.20 -37.58
CA THR A 355 -28.82 9.04 -38.26
C THR A 355 -27.40 8.76 -37.73
N GLY A 356 -26.84 7.58 -38.04
CA GLY A 356 -25.46 7.20 -37.66
C GLY A 356 -25.28 6.52 -36.29
N LEU A 357 -26.34 6.38 -35.48
CA LEU A 357 -26.26 5.82 -34.12
C LEU A 357 -25.72 4.37 -34.06
N SER A 358 -26.15 3.51 -34.99
CA SER A 358 -25.69 2.11 -35.04
C SER A 358 -24.21 2.00 -35.41
N GLN A 359 -23.75 2.82 -36.35
CA GLN A 359 -22.36 2.85 -36.81
C GLN A 359 -21.41 3.24 -35.67
N VAL A 360 -21.77 4.22 -34.85
CA VAL A 360 -20.97 4.59 -33.66
C VAL A 360 -20.92 3.46 -32.63
N SER A 361 -22.03 2.74 -32.45
CA SER A 361 -22.07 1.60 -31.54
C SER A 361 -21.14 0.47 -32.00
N GLU A 362 -21.06 0.21 -33.31
CA GLU A 362 -20.14 -0.77 -33.93
C GLU A 362 -18.66 -0.38 -33.75
N MET A 363 -18.35 0.91 -33.60
CA MET A 363 -17.00 1.40 -33.28
C MET A 363 -16.61 1.19 -31.80
N GLY A 364 -17.50 0.62 -30.98
CA GLY A 364 -17.27 0.44 -29.54
C GLY A 364 -17.29 1.75 -28.75
N ILE A 365 -18.01 2.75 -29.25
CA ILE A 365 -18.20 4.06 -28.62
C ILE A 365 -19.63 4.12 -28.08
N GLN A 366 -19.80 4.59 -26.84
CA GLN A 366 -21.10 4.63 -26.20
C GLN A 366 -21.85 5.91 -26.58
N VAL A 367 -23.15 5.78 -26.88
CA VAL A 367 -24.02 6.93 -27.17
C VAL A 367 -25.11 7.01 -26.11
N PHE A 368 -25.06 8.04 -25.27
CA PHE A 368 -26.08 8.27 -24.25
C PHE A 368 -27.06 9.34 -24.74
N HIS A 369 -28.27 8.91 -25.03
CA HIS A 369 -29.37 9.77 -25.42
C HIS A 369 -29.81 10.69 -24.26
N ALA A 370 -29.99 11.97 -24.56
CA ALA A 370 -30.60 12.95 -23.69
C ALA A 370 -31.96 13.39 -24.28
N GLY A 371 -32.02 14.56 -24.92
CA GLY A 371 -33.22 15.05 -25.60
C GLY A 371 -33.50 14.34 -26.93
N THR A 372 -33.92 13.08 -26.88
CA THR A 372 -34.37 12.31 -28.06
C THR A 372 -35.74 11.66 -27.83
N ALA A 373 -36.49 11.46 -28.91
CA ALA A 373 -37.76 10.73 -28.90
C ALA A 373 -37.83 9.74 -30.08
N LEU A 374 -38.70 8.73 -29.97
CA LEU A 374 -39.01 7.85 -31.09
C LEU A 374 -40.01 8.54 -32.02
N LYS A 375 -39.78 8.43 -33.32
CA LYS A 375 -40.68 8.92 -34.38
C LYS A 375 -41.80 7.90 -34.63
N GLU A 376 -43.01 8.36 -34.93
CA GLU A 376 -44.08 7.48 -35.43
C GLU A 376 -43.62 6.81 -36.74
N GLY A 377 -43.68 5.48 -36.79
CA GLY A 377 -43.17 4.68 -37.92
C GLY A 377 -41.70 4.26 -37.82
N GLY A 378 -40.99 4.61 -36.74
CA GLY A 378 -39.61 4.18 -36.47
C GLY A 378 -38.57 5.28 -36.70
N GLY A 379 -37.41 5.12 -36.06
CA GLY A 379 -36.32 6.10 -36.07
C GLY A 379 -36.28 7.00 -34.82
N VAL A 380 -35.20 7.78 -34.70
CA VAL A 380 -34.94 8.65 -33.55
C VAL A 380 -34.91 10.10 -34.01
N ILE A 381 -35.57 10.98 -33.25
CA ILE A 381 -35.64 12.42 -33.51
C ILE A 381 -35.13 13.25 -32.32
N THR A 382 -34.69 14.48 -32.58
CA THR A 382 -34.34 15.46 -31.53
C THR A 382 -35.59 15.88 -30.73
N ASN A 383 -35.44 16.01 -29.41
CA ASN A 383 -36.52 16.45 -28.50
C ASN A 383 -36.00 17.35 -27.35
N GLY A 384 -34.76 17.83 -27.41
CA GLY A 384 -34.18 18.71 -26.39
C GLY A 384 -32.99 19.51 -26.90
N GLY A 385 -32.55 20.48 -26.08
CA GLY A 385 -31.42 21.34 -26.42
C GLY A 385 -30.12 20.55 -26.52
N ARG A 386 -29.79 19.78 -25.48
CA ARG A 386 -28.78 18.72 -25.55
C ARG A 386 -29.44 17.43 -26.02
N VAL A 387 -28.97 16.87 -27.13
CA VAL A 387 -29.63 15.76 -27.82
C VAL A 387 -29.07 14.44 -27.33
N LEU A 388 -27.75 14.27 -27.36
CA LEU A 388 -27.06 13.05 -26.96
C LEU A 388 -25.61 13.35 -26.60
N THR A 389 -24.93 12.37 -26.00
CA THR A 389 -23.50 12.42 -25.77
C THR A 389 -22.81 11.22 -26.38
N VAL A 390 -21.62 11.42 -26.92
CA VAL A 390 -20.76 10.38 -27.49
C VAL A 390 -19.56 10.21 -26.58
N THR A 391 -19.46 9.05 -25.94
CA THR A 391 -18.47 8.76 -24.90
C THR A 391 -17.51 7.66 -25.33
N ALA A 392 -16.22 7.97 -25.28
CA ALA A 392 -15.15 7.01 -25.51
C ALA A 392 -14.31 6.82 -24.25
N VAL A 393 -13.95 5.56 -23.98
CA VAL A 393 -12.98 5.18 -22.94
C VAL A 393 -11.73 4.64 -23.63
N ARG A 394 -10.56 5.22 -23.33
CA ARG A 394 -9.26 4.84 -23.90
C ARG A 394 -8.15 5.00 -22.85
N PRO A 395 -6.92 4.51 -23.08
CA PRO A 395 -5.84 4.63 -22.10
C PRO A 395 -5.41 6.06 -21.76
N THR A 396 -5.66 7.04 -22.64
CA THR A 396 -5.27 8.44 -22.45
C THR A 396 -6.41 9.40 -22.80
N LEU A 397 -6.41 10.61 -22.21
CA LEU A 397 -7.39 11.66 -22.54
C LEU A 397 -7.36 12.03 -24.03
N GLU A 398 -6.16 12.12 -24.63
CA GLU A 398 -6.01 12.46 -26.04
C GLU A 398 -6.63 11.39 -26.97
N SER A 399 -6.38 10.11 -26.67
CA SER A 399 -6.95 9.01 -27.47
C SER A 399 -8.46 8.89 -27.26
N ALA A 400 -8.96 9.13 -26.04
CA ALA A 400 -10.39 9.16 -25.75
C ALA A 400 -11.10 10.30 -26.48
N LEU A 401 -10.53 11.52 -26.46
CA LEU A 401 -11.08 12.66 -27.20
C LEU A 401 -11.11 12.39 -28.70
N ARG A 402 -10.03 11.85 -29.27
CA ARG A 402 -9.97 11.49 -30.69
C ARG A 402 -11.09 10.53 -31.07
N SER A 403 -11.25 9.44 -30.32
CA SER A 403 -12.32 8.46 -30.58
C SER A 403 -13.72 9.06 -30.37
N ALA A 404 -13.94 9.91 -29.37
CA ALA A 404 -15.23 10.59 -29.21
C ALA A 404 -15.53 11.52 -30.40
N ASN A 405 -14.53 12.24 -30.90
CA ASN A 405 -14.61 13.09 -32.09
C ASN A 405 -14.91 12.29 -33.38
N GLU A 406 -14.33 11.11 -33.53
CA GLU A 406 -14.65 10.18 -34.61
C GLU A 406 -16.12 9.75 -34.54
N GLY A 407 -16.63 9.46 -33.34
CA GLY A 407 -18.04 9.07 -33.15
C GLY A 407 -19.03 10.19 -33.45
N VAL A 408 -18.81 11.42 -32.98
CA VAL A 408 -19.71 12.56 -33.29
C VAL A 408 -19.70 12.92 -34.77
N ALA A 409 -18.61 12.65 -35.51
CA ALA A 409 -18.53 12.92 -36.94
C ALA A 409 -19.41 11.96 -37.77
N VAL A 410 -19.77 10.81 -37.22
CA VAL A 410 -20.63 9.80 -37.86
C VAL A 410 -22.12 10.11 -37.65
N ILE A 411 -22.49 10.65 -36.48
CA ILE A 411 -23.88 10.99 -36.17
C ILE A 411 -24.28 12.28 -36.90
N SER A 412 -25.47 12.28 -37.49
CA SER A 412 -25.95 13.44 -38.25
C SER A 412 -27.41 13.76 -37.96
N TYR A 413 -27.68 15.05 -37.75
CA TYR A 413 -28.99 15.69 -37.79
C TYR A 413 -28.80 17.19 -38.15
N PRO A 414 -29.80 17.85 -38.75
CA PRO A 414 -29.68 19.26 -39.16
C PRO A 414 -29.26 20.20 -38.03
N ASP A 415 -28.34 21.12 -38.34
CA ASP A 415 -27.80 22.15 -37.45
C ASP A 415 -27.18 21.62 -36.13
N ALA A 416 -26.68 20.39 -36.11
CA ALA A 416 -26.00 19.83 -34.95
C ALA A 416 -24.78 20.68 -34.54
N VAL A 417 -24.68 21.00 -33.25
CA VAL A 417 -23.55 21.75 -32.66
C VAL A 417 -22.87 20.89 -31.60
N TYR A 418 -21.55 20.76 -31.70
CA TYR A 418 -20.72 20.07 -30.71
C TYR A 418 -19.31 20.66 -30.70
N ARG A 419 -18.62 20.47 -29.58
CA ARG A 419 -17.22 20.91 -29.41
C ARG A 419 -16.25 19.81 -29.79
N ARG A 420 -15.07 20.21 -30.30
CA ARG A 420 -14.01 19.27 -30.71
C ARG A 420 -12.83 19.24 -29.73
N ASP A 421 -12.82 20.12 -28.75
CA ASP A 421 -11.71 20.42 -27.85
C ASP A 421 -12.01 20.06 -26.37
N ILE A 422 -12.93 19.12 -26.11
CA ILE A 422 -13.26 18.69 -24.75
C ILE A 422 -12.01 18.11 -24.06
N GLY A 423 -11.63 18.67 -22.91
CA GLY A 423 -10.43 18.29 -22.18
C GLY A 423 -9.12 18.92 -22.67
N HIS A 424 -9.15 19.90 -23.58
CA HIS A 424 -7.93 20.51 -24.13
C HIS A 424 -7.02 21.14 -23.06
N HIS A 425 -7.57 21.72 -21.99
CA HIS A 425 -6.78 22.24 -20.85
C HIS A 425 -6.01 21.13 -20.14
N ALA A 426 -6.65 19.99 -19.86
CA ALA A 426 -5.97 18.83 -19.26
C ALA A 426 -4.90 18.23 -20.17
N ILE A 427 -5.19 18.12 -21.47
CA ILE A 427 -4.20 17.64 -22.45
C ILE A 427 -2.99 18.59 -22.50
N THR A 428 -3.23 19.90 -22.50
CA THR A 428 -2.17 20.92 -22.46
C THR A 428 -1.37 20.86 -21.16
N TYR A 429 -2.05 20.64 -20.03
CA TYR A 429 -1.43 20.47 -18.73
C TYR A 429 -0.51 19.23 -18.68
N LEU A 430 -0.93 18.12 -19.31
CA LEU A 430 -0.12 16.89 -19.39
C LEU A 430 1.06 17.00 -20.36
N THR A 431 0.94 17.81 -21.42
CA THR A 431 2.03 18.02 -22.41
C THR A 431 3.04 19.07 -21.97
N ARG A 432 2.73 19.90 -20.97
CA ARG A 432 3.70 20.76 -20.30
C ARG A 432 4.69 19.90 -19.53
N THR A 433 5.94 19.86 -20.00
CA THR A 433 7.05 19.16 -19.34
C THR A 433 7.18 19.63 -17.90
N ARG A 434 6.72 18.81 -16.94
CA ARG A 434 7.01 19.02 -15.52
C ARG A 434 8.44 18.58 -15.26
N GLY A 435 9.17 19.36 -14.47
CA GLY A 435 10.39 18.86 -13.83
C GLY A 435 10.02 17.70 -12.92
N LEU A 436 10.83 16.64 -12.90
CA LEU A 436 10.67 15.53 -11.98
C LEU A 436 10.77 16.06 -10.54
N THR A 437 9.75 15.79 -9.73
CA THR A 437 9.87 15.96 -8.28
C THR A 437 10.54 14.73 -7.67
N TYR A 438 11.12 14.87 -6.48
CA TYR A 438 11.73 13.73 -5.78
C TYR A 438 10.69 12.64 -5.45
N ARG A 439 9.43 13.02 -5.29
CA ARG A 439 8.32 12.08 -5.15
C ARG A 439 8.02 11.32 -6.44
N ASP A 440 8.20 11.95 -7.60
CA ASP A 440 8.06 11.27 -8.90
C ASP A 440 9.17 10.24 -9.12
N SER A 441 10.32 10.39 -8.42
CA SER A 441 11.34 9.32 -8.34
C SER A 441 11.00 8.23 -7.32
N GLY A 442 9.85 8.29 -6.67
CA GLY A 442 9.38 7.29 -5.69
C GLY A 442 9.82 7.56 -4.25
N VAL A 443 10.26 8.79 -3.92
CA VAL A 443 10.70 9.15 -2.56
C VAL A 443 9.81 10.22 -1.93
N ASP A 444 9.14 9.87 -0.82
CA ASP A 444 8.21 10.73 -0.10
C ASP A 444 8.88 11.43 1.10
N ILE A 445 9.45 12.60 0.83
CA ILE A 445 10.10 13.46 1.85
C ILE A 445 9.12 13.80 2.99
N ALA A 446 7.83 14.00 2.69
CA ALA A 446 6.84 14.34 3.71
C ALA A 446 6.55 13.13 4.63
N ALA A 447 6.54 11.91 4.09
CA ALA A 447 6.47 10.69 4.90
C ALA A 447 7.71 10.53 5.79
N GLY A 448 8.90 10.80 5.26
CA GLY A 448 10.15 10.80 6.05
C GLY A 448 10.08 11.77 7.23
N ASN A 449 9.66 13.01 7.00
CA ASN A 449 9.52 14.01 8.08
C ASN A 449 8.51 13.58 9.15
N ARG A 450 7.37 13.00 8.75
CA ARG A 450 6.38 12.47 9.71
C ARG A 450 6.95 11.34 10.55
N LEU A 451 7.73 10.43 9.96
CA LEU A 451 8.39 9.36 10.69
C LEU A 451 9.35 9.94 11.74
N VAL A 452 10.19 10.90 11.35
CA VAL A 452 11.14 11.58 12.26
C VAL A 452 10.41 12.17 13.48
N ASP A 453 9.27 12.82 13.28
CA ASP A 453 8.48 13.39 14.38
C ASP A 453 7.90 12.33 15.33
N ILE A 454 7.56 11.14 14.81
CA ILE A 454 7.07 10.01 15.62
C ILE A 454 8.20 9.40 16.46
N ILE A 455 9.40 9.26 15.91
CA ILE A 455 10.50 8.52 16.57
C ILE A 455 11.35 9.38 17.52
N LYS A 456 11.36 10.72 17.37
CA LYS A 456 12.02 11.66 18.29
C LYS A 456 11.80 11.37 19.79
N PRO A 457 10.56 11.20 20.29
CA PRO A 457 10.34 10.89 21.70
C PRO A 457 10.87 9.51 22.11
N LEU A 458 10.85 8.53 21.19
CA LEU A 458 11.34 7.17 21.45
C LEU A 458 12.86 7.17 21.63
N ALA A 459 13.60 7.83 20.74
CA ALA A 459 15.04 7.99 20.87
C ALA A 459 15.41 8.76 22.15
N LYS A 460 14.71 9.86 22.45
CA LYS A 460 14.95 10.65 23.66
C LYS A 460 14.77 9.84 24.96
N ALA A 461 13.88 8.86 24.97
CA ALA A 461 13.69 7.99 26.12
C ALA A 461 14.88 7.05 26.40
N THR A 462 15.84 6.95 25.47
CA THR A 462 17.06 6.14 25.60
C THR A 462 18.26 6.91 26.18
N SER A 463 18.10 8.22 26.46
CA SER A 463 19.16 9.08 27.00
C SER A 463 19.82 8.49 28.25
N ARG A 464 21.14 8.68 28.36
CA ARG A 464 21.96 8.17 29.48
C ARG A 464 23.12 9.12 29.81
N PRO A 465 23.84 8.94 30.93
CA PRO A 465 25.06 9.71 31.19
C PRO A 465 26.02 9.63 30.00
N GLY A 466 26.49 10.80 29.55
CA GLY A 466 27.29 10.95 28.34
C GLY A 466 26.52 11.31 27.07
N CYS A 467 25.19 11.16 27.02
CA CYS A 467 24.41 11.45 25.82
C CYS A 467 22.93 11.79 26.12
N ASN A 468 22.49 12.97 25.68
CA ASN A 468 21.07 13.28 25.53
C ASN A 468 20.65 12.93 24.09
N ALA A 469 19.99 11.78 23.92
CA ALA A 469 19.59 11.25 22.62
C ALA A 469 18.60 12.21 21.94
N GLU A 470 19.05 12.94 20.92
CA GLU A 470 18.24 13.89 20.17
C GLU A 470 18.44 13.65 18.66
N LEU A 471 17.32 13.43 17.96
CA LEU A 471 17.31 13.24 16.50
C LEU A 471 17.16 14.56 15.77
N GLY A 472 17.86 14.70 14.63
CA GLY A 472 17.79 15.86 13.73
C GLY A 472 19.09 16.64 13.55
N GLY A 473 20.16 16.25 14.26
CA GLY A 473 21.52 16.75 13.99
C GLY A 473 22.23 15.96 12.88
N PHE A 474 23.36 16.49 12.37
CA PHE A 474 24.19 15.79 11.38
C PHE A 474 24.97 14.60 11.96
N ALA A 475 25.25 14.62 13.25
CA ALA A 475 25.94 13.57 13.99
C ALA A 475 25.57 13.64 15.46
N GLY A 476 25.64 12.51 16.15
CA GLY A 476 25.48 12.44 17.59
C GLY A 476 26.81 12.61 18.33
N LEU A 477 26.73 13.09 19.58
CA LEU A 477 27.89 13.28 20.45
C LEU A 477 27.75 12.39 21.69
N PHE A 478 28.87 11.81 22.14
CA PHE A 478 28.92 11.03 23.38
C PHE A 478 30.12 11.44 24.23
N ASP A 479 29.86 11.89 25.46
CA ASP A 479 30.88 12.29 26.44
C ASP A 479 31.26 11.10 27.34
N LEU A 480 32.42 10.50 27.04
CA LEU A 480 32.98 9.37 27.79
C LEU A 480 33.31 9.73 29.25
N LYS A 481 33.75 10.96 29.50
CA LYS A 481 34.09 11.41 30.85
C LYS A 481 32.83 11.57 31.69
N ALA A 482 31.78 12.16 31.13
CA ALA A 482 30.48 12.25 31.79
C ALA A 482 29.82 10.87 31.99
N ALA A 483 30.16 9.88 31.16
CA ALA A 483 29.74 8.49 31.34
C ALA A 483 30.57 7.71 32.37
N GLY A 484 31.63 8.32 32.94
CA GLY A 484 32.43 7.75 34.03
C GLY A 484 33.70 7.01 33.62
N PHE A 485 34.14 7.12 32.36
CA PHE A 485 35.37 6.48 31.89
C PHE A 485 36.62 7.35 32.15
N THR A 486 37.76 6.69 32.40
CA THR A 486 39.04 7.34 32.69
C THR A 486 40.06 7.21 31.54
N ASP A 487 40.37 5.98 31.09
CA ASP A 487 41.21 5.69 29.90
C ASP A 487 40.51 4.65 29.00
N PRO A 488 39.39 5.04 28.37
CA PRO A 488 38.58 4.12 27.59
C PRO A 488 39.22 3.78 26.23
N ILE A 489 39.01 2.55 25.79
CA ILE A 489 39.06 2.13 24.39
C ILE A 489 37.62 1.99 23.90
N LEU A 490 37.34 2.59 22.74
CA LEU A 490 36.07 2.40 22.05
C LEU A 490 36.05 1.08 21.30
N VAL A 491 34.94 0.37 21.43
CA VAL A 491 34.66 -0.89 20.73
C VAL A 491 33.43 -0.68 19.88
N SER A 492 33.52 -0.95 18.59
CA SER A 492 32.38 -0.82 17.66
C SER A 492 32.04 -2.16 17.03
N GLY A 493 30.75 -2.46 16.91
CA GLY A 493 30.22 -3.62 16.23
C GLY A 493 29.10 -3.23 15.26
N THR A 494 29.02 -3.91 14.12
CA THR A 494 27.96 -3.73 13.13
C THR A 494 27.38 -5.09 12.75
N ASP A 495 26.05 -5.18 12.66
CA ASP A 495 25.36 -6.38 12.18
C ASP A 495 23.97 -6.00 11.65
N GLY A 496 23.28 -6.96 11.04
CA GLY A 496 21.92 -6.85 10.56
C GLY A 496 21.01 -7.96 11.11
N VAL A 497 19.75 -7.95 10.67
CA VAL A 497 18.78 -9.01 11.03
C VAL A 497 18.75 -10.15 9.98
N GLY A 498 19.29 -9.89 8.79
CA GLY A 498 19.35 -10.86 7.71
C GLY A 498 17.97 -11.31 7.24
N THR A 499 17.84 -12.56 6.79
CA THR A 499 16.59 -13.02 6.16
C THR A 499 15.46 -13.34 7.14
N LYS A 500 15.65 -13.14 8.46
CA LYS A 500 14.55 -13.14 9.44
C LYS A 500 13.51 -12.05 9.13
N LEU A 501 13.95 -10.96 8.48
CA LEU A 501 13.08 -9.90 7.92
C LEU A 501 11.96 -10.44 7.04
N LYS A 502 12.24 -11.45 6.19
CA LYS A 502 11.25 -12.04 5.28
C LYS A 502 10.17 -12.83 6.04
N ILE A 503 10.49 -13.37 7.22
CA ILE A 503 9.50 -14.05 8.07
C ILE A 503 8.60 -13.00 8.73
N ALA A 504 9.19 -11.94 9.27
CA ALA A 504 8.45 -10.82 9.86
C ALA A 504 7.50 -10.16 8.86
N GLN A 505 7.97 -9.88 7.64
CA GLN A 505 7.15 -9.37 6.54
C GLN A 505 5.98 -10.31 6.19
N ALA A 506 6.22 -11.62 6.15
CA ALA A 506 5.18 -12.60 5.87
C ALA A 506 4.16 -12.75 7.01
N CYS A 507 4.57 -12.54 8.26
CA CYS A 507 3.71 -12.64 9.44
C CYS A 507 3.04 -11.32 9.86
N GLY A 508 3.50 -10.18 9.32
CA GLY A 508 3.05 -8.85 9.76
C GLY A 508 3.52 -8.46 11.17
N ILE A 509 4.61 -9.08 11.66
CA ILE A 509 5.15 -8.86 13.02
C ILE A 509 6.52 -8.20 12.88
N HIS A 510 6.59 -6.90 13.11
CA HIS A 510 7.79 -6.09 12.84
C HIS A 510 8.51 -5.60 14.10
N SER A 511 7.78 -5.42 15.20
CA SER A 511 8.29 -4.79 16.44
C SER A 511 9.42 -5.58 17.10
N THR A 512 9.46 -6.91 16.94
CA THR A 512 10.49 -7.77 17.54
C THR A 512 11.86 -7.63 16.86
N LEU A 513 11.90 -7.18 15.60
CA LEU A 513 13.13 -7.09 14.83
C LEU A 513 14.10 -6.03 15.35
N GLY A 514 13.57 -4.96 15.97
CA GLY A 514 14.41 -3.93 16.57
C GLY A 514 15.27 -4.49 17.70
N GLN A 515 14.71 -5.39 18.52
CA GLN A 515 15.47 -6.09 19.55
C GLN A 515 16.50 -7.06 18.97
N ASP A 516 16.14 -7.81 17.93
CA ASP A 516 17.11 -8.67 17.23
C ASP A 516 18.31 -7.85 16.73
N LEU A 517 18.06 -6.71 16.10
CA LEU A 517 19.10 -5.85 15.56
C LEU A 517 20.05 -5.34 16.66
N VAL A 518 19.50 -4.79 17.74
CA VAL A 518 20.31 -4.29 18.87
C VAL A 518 21.06 -5.43 19.55
N ALA A 519 20.42 -6.58 19.75
CA ALA A 519 21.04 -7.72 20.42
C ALA A 519 22.26 -8.24 19.67
N MET A 520 22.20 -8.32 18.34
CA MET A 520 23.32 -8.79 17.53
C MET A 520 24.57 -7.92 17.76
N CYS A 521 24.45 -6.60 17.66
CA CYS A 521 25.60 -5.70 17.79
C CYS A 521 26.05 -5.52 19.26
N VAL A 522 25.10 -5.37 20.20
CA VAL A 522 25.41 -5.17 21.62
C VAL A 522 26.14 -6.39 22.18
N ASN A 523 25.65 -7.59 21.88
CA ASN A 523 26.26 -8.80 22.39
C ASN A 523 27.65 -9.04 21.78
N ASP A 524 27.93 -8.59 20.56
CA ASP A 524 29.29 -8.62 19.99
C ASP A 524 30.24 -7.63 20.68
N VAL A 525 29.77 -6.42 21.00
CA VAL A 525 30.56 -5.42 21.73
C VAL A 525 30.96 -5.93 23.13
N LEU A 526 30.07 -6.68 23.80
CA LEU A 526 30.39 -7.32 25.07
C LEU A 526 31.57 -8.31 24.98
N ALA A 527 31.89 -8.83 23.78
CA ALA A 527 33.02 -9.74 23.58
C ALA A 527 34.39 -9.14 23.81
N GLN A 528 34.47 -7.81 23.74
CA GLN A 528 35.67 -7.06 24.07
C GLN A 528 35.66 -6.59 25.53
N GLY A 529 34.67 -6.99 26.34
CA GLY A 529 34.46 -6.51 27.70
C GLY A 529 33.81 -5.11 27.78
N ALA A 530 33.35 -4.57 26.66
CA ALA A 530 32.86 -3.20 26.58
C ALA A 530 31.40 -3.04 27.02
N GLU A 531 31.13 -1.97 27.75
CA GLU A 531 29.79 -1.49 28.02
C GLU A 531 29.22 -0.80 26.77
N PRO A 532 28.04 -1.19 26.27
CA PRO A 532 27.36 -0.48 25.19
C PRO A 532 27.00 0.95 25.61
N LEU A 533 27.41 1.93 24.81
CA LEU A 533 27.18 3.36 25.07
C LEU A 533 26.04 3.89 24.22
N PHE A 534 26.15 3.70 22.90
CA PHE A 534 25.14 4.17 21.97
C PHE A 534 24.99 3.25 20.75
N PHE A 535 23.86 3.40 20.08
CA PHE A 535 23.44 2.65 18.92
C PHE A 535 23.04 3.61 17.80
N LEU A 536 23.36 3.24 16.56
CA LEU A 536 22.86 3.87 15.35
C LEU A 536 22.15 2.83 14.49
N ASP A 537 21.00 3.17 13.93
CA ASP A 537 20.26 2.30 13.01
C ASP A 537 20.26 2.80 11.56
N TYR A 538 20.14 1.87 10.63
CA TYR A 538 19.95 2.13 9.21
C TYR A 538 18.75 1.31 8.74
N PHE A 539 17.66 2.01 8.42
CA PHE A 539 16.43 1.44 7.87
C PHE A 539 16.32 1.80 6.40
N SER A 540 16.41 0.82 5.51
CA SER A 540 16.21 1.03 4.07
C SER A 540 14.95 0.34 3.59
N CYS A 541 14.22 0.94 2.64
CA CYS A 541 12.99 0.35 2.09
C CYS A 541 12.77 0.75 0.63
N GLY A 542 11.94 -0.02 -0.08
CA GLY A 542 11.57 0.31 -1.47
C GLY A 542 10.49 1.38 -1.54
N ARG A 543 9.56 1.35 -0.59
CA ARG A 543 8.58 2.41 -0.33
C ARG A 543 8.39 2.54 1.18
N LEU A 544 8.37 3.77 1.68
CA LEU A 544 8.27 4.04 3.11
C LEU A 544 6.83 3.83 3.60
N ASP A 545 6.61 2.72 4.32
CA ASP A 545 5.44 2.59 5.19
C ASP A 545 5.79 3.09 6.59
N VAL A 546 5.27 4.27 6.93
CA VAL A 546 5.52 4.95 8.21
C VAL A 546 5.11 4.07 9.40
N ARG A 547 4.07 3.22 9.29
CA ARG A 547 3.64 2.35 10.40
C ARG A 547 4.63 1.23 10.65
N VAL A 548 5.12 0.59 9.59
CA VAL A 548 6.13 -0.47 9.69
C VAL A 548 7.44 0.09 10.22
N ALA A 549 7.94 1.18 9.63
CA ALA A 549 9.17 1.83 10.07
C ALA A 549 9.09 2.27 11.55
N SER A 550 7.98 2.89 11.95
CA SER A 550 7.77 3.28 13.36
C SER A 550 7.75 2.07 14.31
N SER A 551 7.15 0.95 13.89
CA SER A 551 7.10 -0.29 14.68
C SER A 551 8.51 -0.88 14.90
N VAL A 552 9.33 -0.92 13.84
CA VAL A 552 10.71 -1.41 13.91
C VAL A 552 11.59 -0.49 14.75
N ILE A 553 11.58 0.81 14.48
CA ILE A 553 12.43 1.80 15.19
C ILE A 553 12.01 1.91 16.66
N GLY A 554 10.71 1.80 16.97
CA GLY A 554 10.25 1.67 18.34
C GLY A 554 10.84 0.46 19.06
N GLY A 555 10.86 -0.71 18.40
CA GLY A 555 11.54 -1.89 18.92
C GLY A 555 13.04 -1.71 19.13
N ILE A 556 13.72 -0.92 18.28
CA ILE A 556 15.14 -0.57 18.44
C ILE A 556 15.32 0.30 19.69
N ALA A 557 14.48 1.32 19.88
CA ALA A 557 14.55 2.20 21.04
C ALA A 557 14.33 1.44 22.35
N ASP A 558 13.30 0.59 22.42
CA ASP A 558 13.02 -0.27 23.57
C ASP A 558 14.21 -1.19 23.88
N ALA A 559 14.80 -1.79 22.84
CA ALA A 559 15.95 -2.65 22.96
C ALA A 559 17.23 -1.91 23.40
N CYS A 560 17.43 -0.66 22.96
CA CYS A 560 18.51 0.20 23.44
C CYS A 560 18.37 0.46 24.96
N GLN A 561 17.16 0.73 25.43
CA GLN A 561 16.90 0.85 26.87
C GLN A 561 17.23 -0.44 27.60
N MET A 562 16.76 -1.59 27.10
CA MET A 562 17.08 -2.92 27.66
C MET A 562 18.59 -3.14 27.72
N ALA A 563 19.32 -2.73 26.68
CA ALA A 563 20.77 -2.85 26.58
C ALA A 563 21.53 -1.85 27.48
N GLY A 564 20.88 -0.76 27.89
CA GLY A 564 21.50 0.34 28.62
C GLY A 564 22.30 1.29 27.72
N CYS A 565 22.01 1.38 26.43
CA CYS A 565 22.64 2.33 25.50
C CYS A 565 21.63 3.35 24.97
N ALA A 566 22.14 4.48 24.46
CA ALA A 566 21.32 5.49 23.79
C ALA A 566 21.15 5.16 22.30
N LEU A 567 19.93 5.27 21.76
CA LEU A 567 19.69 5.38 20.33
C LEU A 567 20.07 6.79 19.90
N LEU A 568 21.32 6.95 19.46
CA LEU A 568 21.95 8.25 19.25
C LEU A 568 21.53 8.91 17.93
N GLY A 569 21.11 8.11 16.96
CA GLY A 569 20.78 8.57 15.62
C GLY A 569 20.55 7.38 14.69
N GLY A 570 20.19 7.69 13.45
CA GLY A 570 20.00 6.69 12.41
C GLY A 570 19.61 7.32 11.10
N GLU A 571 19.48 6.49 10.08
CA GLU A 571 19.10 6.90 8.73
C GLU A 571 17.90 6.07 8.27
N THR A 572 16.93 6.74 7.66
CA THR A 572 15.81 6.08 6.97
C THR A 572 15.86 6.43 5.48
N ALA A 573 16.21 5.44 4.66
CA ALA A 573 16.40 5.61 3.23
C ALA A 573 15.31 4.91 2.41
N GLU A 574 14.53 5.69 1.65
CA GLU A 574 13.62 5.17 0.63
C GLU A 574 14.38 5.06 -0.70
N MET A 575 14.58 3.83 -1.17
CA MET A 575 15.40 3.50 -2.33
C MET A 575 14.60 2.64 -3.33
N PRO A 576 13.62 3.25 -4.02
CA PRO A 576 12.85 2.57 -5.06
C PRO A 576 13.79 2.04 -6.15
N GLY A 577 13.60 0.79 -6.54
CA GLY A 577 14.43 0.09 -7.54
C GLY A 577 15.60 -0.71 -6.95
N VAL A 578 16.04 -0.41 -5.73
CA VAL A 578 16.97 -1.29 -4.98
C VAL A 578 16.18 -2.36 -4.21
N TYR A 579 15.11 -1.93 -3.54
CA TYR A 579 14.20 -2.80 -2.80
C TYR A 579 12.82 -2.85 -3.47
N GLY A 580 12.11 -3.96 -3.33
CA GLY A 580 10.71 -4.06 -3.72
C GLY A 580 9.82 -3.12 -2.87
N PRO A 581 8.61 -2.73 -3.34
CA PRO A 581 7.78 -1.75 -2.65
C PRO A 581 7.44 -2.08 -1.18
N ASN A 582 7.38 -3.37 -0.83
CA ASN A 582 7.06 -3.83 0.54
C ASN A 582 8.30 -4.39 1.28
N ASP A 583 9.48 -4.31 0.65
CA ASP A 583 10.72 -4.81 1.23
C ASP A 583 11.42 -3.69 1.99
N TYR A 584 11.98 -4.06 3.13
CA TYR A 584 12.90 -3.25 3.91
C TYR A 584 14.06 -4.11 4.44
N ASP A 585 15.16 -3.44 4.75
CA ASP A 585 16.39 -4.01 5.29
C ASP A 585 16.88 -3.19 6.49
N LEU A 586 17.62 -3.85 7.39
CA LEU A 586 18.04 -3.29 8.67
C LEU A 586 19.52 -3.56 8.91
N ALA A 587 20.26 -2.49 9.20
CA ALA A 587 21.61 -2.57 9.74
C ALA A 587 21.71 -1.73 11.01
N GLY A 588 22.59 -2.13 11.91
CA GLY A 588 22.71 -1.57 13.24
C GLY A 588 24.16 -1.46 13.64
N PHE A 589 24.49 -0.37 14.32
CA PHE A 589 25.86 -0.06 14.71
C PHE A 589 25.90 0.28 16.19
N CYS A 590 26.60 -0.54 16.98
CA CYS A 590 26.77 -0.33 18.40
C CYS A 590 28.19 0.16 18.68
N VAL A 591 28.32 1.19 19.51
CA VAL A 591 29.59 1.62 20.09
C VAL A 591 29.52 1.42 21.59
N GLY A 592 30.51 0.71 22.13
CA GLY A 592 30.76 0.56 23.54
C GLY A 592 32.12 1.12 23.95
N ALA A 593 32.38 1.13 25.26
CA ALA A 593 33.69 1.46 25.80
C ALA A 593 34.10 0.46 26.89
N VAL A 594 35.40 0.22 26.96
CA VAL A 594 36.05 -0.59 27.98
C VAL A 594 37.29 0.15 28.46
N GLU A 595 37.62 0.09 29.75
CA GLU A 595 38.91 0.60 30.23
C GLU A 595 40.04 -0.22 29.60
N ARG A 596 41.14 0.43 29.18
CA ARG A 596 42.24 -0.22 28.45
C ARG A 596 42.75 -1.51 29.09
N GLY A 597 42.78 -1.57 30.42
CA GLY A 597 43.23 -2.74 31.19
C GLY A 597 42.23 -3.90 31.29
N ALA A 598 40.99 -3.72 30.83
CA ALA A 598 39.90 -4.68 30.96
C ALA A 598 39.43 -5.29 29.62
N VAL A 599 40.16 -5.03 28.52
CA VAL A 599 39.83 -5.56 27.19
C VAL A 599 39.87 -7.08 27.19
N LEU A 600 38.86 -7.71 26.60
CA LEU A 600 38.78 -9.16 26.37
C LEU A 600 39.07 -9.51 24.90
N PRO A 601 39.52 -10.74 24.61
CA PRO A 601 39.90 -11.80 25.55
C PRO A 601 41.29 -11.59 26.14
N ARG A 602 41.46 -11.95 27.42
CA ARG A 602 42.75 -11.96 28.12
C ARG A 602 43.42 -13.32 27.97
N LEU A 603 43.86 -13.63 26.75
CA LEU A 603 44.35 -14.97 26.37
C LEU A 603 45.48 -15.49 27.27
N LYS A 604 46.31 -14.59 27.82
CA LYS A 604 47.42 -14.96 28.71
C LYS A 604 46.96 -15.45 30.10
N ASP A 605 45.74 -15.12 30.49
CA ASP A 605 45.19 -15.43 31.81
C ASP A 605 44.41 -16.75 31.80
N ILE A 606 44.14 -17.32 30.61
CA ILE A 606 43.37 -18.55 30.41
C ILE A 606 44.29 -19.76 30.61
N MET A 607 43.88 -20.67 31.48
CA MET A 607 44.64 -21.89 31.79
C MET A 607 43.74 -23.12 31.92
N GLU A 608 44.34 -24.30 31.93
CA GLU A 608 43.62 -25.54 32.21
C GLU A 608 42.97 -25.50 33.61
N GLY A 609 41.71 -25.95 33.72
CA GLY A 609 40.98 -26.07 34.99
C GLY A 609 40.06 -24.90 35.37
N ASP A 610 40.18 -23.77 34.68
CA ASP A 610 39.21 -22.66 34.76
C ASP A 610 37.81 -23.11 34.23
N LEU A 611 36.75 -22.35 34.54
CA LEU A 611 35.34 -22.83 34.44
C LEU A 611 34.56 -22.29 33.24
N LEU A 612 33.76 -23.14 32.57
CA LEU A 612 32.83 -22.78 31.48
C LEU A 612 31.40 -22.53 32.00
N ILE A 613 30.86 -21.31 31.87
CA ILE A 613 29.50 -20.92 32.26
C ILE A 613 28.63 -20.59 31.05
N GLY A 614 27.75 -21.52 30.65
CA GLY A 614 26.75 -21.30 29.60
C GLY A 614 25.57 -20.42 30.04
N VAL A 615 25.21 -19.41 29.23
CA VAL A 615 24.02 -18.58 29.36
C VAL A 615 23.03 -18.97 28.25
N ALA A 616 21.80 -19.27 28.64
CA ALA A 616 20.77 -19.73 27.73
C ALA A 616 20.33 -18.63 26.74
N SER A 617 20.22 -19.02 25.47
CA SER A 617 19.61 -18.23 24.39
C SER A 617 18.08 -18.32 24.42
N SER A 618 17.42 -17.35 23.78
CA SER A 618 15.99 -17.38 23.47
C SER A 618 15.65 -18.27 22.27
N GLY A 619 16.65 -18.76 21.52
CA GLY A 619 16.45 -19.65 20.38
C GLY A 619 17.42 -19.37 19.24
N LEU A 620 16.89 -19.28 18.01
CA LEU A 620 17.68 -18.97 16.83
C LEU A 620 18.01 -17.47 16.79
N HIS A 621 19.28 -17.14 16.63
CA HIS A 621 19.74 -15.78 16.41
C HIS A 621 19.60 -15.40 14.92
N SER A 622 19.60 -14.10 14.61
CA SER A 622 19.42 -13.56 13.25
C SER A 622 20.33 -14.22 12.19
N ASN A 623 21.57 -14.53 12.57
CA ASN A 623 22.52 -15.25 11.73
C ASN A 623 22.09 -16.71 11.53
N GLY A 624 21.78 -17.07 10.27
CA GLY A 624 21.39 -18.45 9.88
C GLY A 624 19.95 -18.60 9.39
N PHE A 625 19.13 -17.54 9.43
CA PHE A 625 17.73 -17.61 9.00
C PHE A 625 17.53 -17.97 7.51
N SER A 626 18.55 -17.79 6.67
CA SER A 626 18.50 -18.24 5.27
C SER A 626 18.39 -19.77 5.18
N LEU A 627 19.10 -20.48 6.06
CA LEU A 627 19.02 -21.94 6.17
C LEU A 627 17.69 -22.36 6.81
N VAL A 628 17.25 -21.67 7.87
CA VAL A 628 15.96 -21.92 8.55
C VAL A 628 14.80 -21.86 7.56
N ARG A 629 14.76 -20.83 6.71
CA ARG A 629 13.74 -20.68 5.67
C ARG A 629 13.77 -21.84 4.67
N LYS A 630 14.95 -22.31 4.27
CA LYS A 630 15.09 -23.46 3.37
C LYS A 630 14.66 -24.78 4.02
N ILE A 631 14.94 -24.95 5.31
CA ILE A 631 14.50 -26.13 6.09
C ILE A 631 12.96 -26.15 6.14
N LEU A 632 12.32 -25.02 6.45
CA LEU A 632 10.85 -24.93 6.46
C LEU A 632 10.24 -25.22 5.08
N GLU A 633 10.79 -24.61 4.02
CA GLU A 633 10.35 -24.84 2.65
C GLU A 633 10.42 -26.33 2.29
N ARG A 634 11.52 -27.02 2.63
CA ARG A 634 11.68 -28.47 2.42
C ARG A 634 10.76 -29.32 3.28
N SER A 635 10.37 -28.82 4.45
CA SER A 635 9.46 -29.51 5.36
C SER A 635 7.99 -29.38 4.94
N GLY A 636 7.67 -28.51 3.98
CA GLY A 636 6.29 -28.27 3.51
C GLY A 636 5.42 -27.52 4.54
N LEU A 637 6.01 -26.93 5.57
CA LEU A 637 5.31 -26.21 6.64
C LEU A 637 5.22 -24.71 6.31
N GLN A 638 4.13 -24.07 6.74
CA GLN A 638 3.93 -22.63 6.61
C GLN A 638 4.21 -21.93 7.94
N TYR A 639 4.45 -20.61 7.91
CA TYR A 639 4.65 -19.85 9.15
C TYR A 639 3.40 -19.87 10.05
N SER A 640 2.20 -19.98 9.46
CA SER A 640 0.93 -20.13 10.17
C SER A 640 0.69 -21.54 10.74
N SER A 641 1.53 -22.52 10.41
CA SER A 641 1.38 -23.88 10.94
C SER A 641 1.63 -23.89 12.45
N PRO A 642 0.93 -24.75 13.23
CA PRO A 642 1.19 -24.91 14.66
C PRO A 642 2.66 -25.26 14.92
N ALA A 643 3.28 -24.60 15.89
CA ALA A 643 4.67 -24.89 16.23
C ALA A 643 4.75 -26.17 17.10
N PRO A 644 5.58 -27.16 16.72
CA PRO A 644 5.78 -28.36 17.54
C PRO A 644 6.66 -28.10 18.78
N PHE A 645 7.24 -26.91 18.89
CA PHE A 645 8.06 -26.43 20.00
C PHE A 645 7.73 -24.96 20.28
N GLY A 646 8.06 -24.48 21.48
CA GLY A 646 7.67 -23.14 21.95
C GLY A 646 6.56 -23.22 22.99
N GLN A 647 5.84 -22.11 23.20
CA GLN A 647 4.70 -22.10 24.11
C GLN A 647 3.47 -22.74 23.45
N PRO A 648 2.60 -23.43 24.22
CA PRO A 648 1.37 -23.99 23.70
C PRO A 648 0.52 -22.96 22.96
N GLY A 649 0.09 -23.28 21.74
CA GLY A 649 -0.78 -22.43 20.93
C GLY A 649 -0.06 -21.49 19.96
N GLN A 650 1.27 -21.41 19.99
CA GLN A 650 2.02 -20.59 19.04
C GLN A 650 2.11 -21.24 17.64
N ASN A 651 2.22 -20.40 16.61
CA ASN A 651 2.58 -20.84 15.26
C ASN A 651 4.09 -20.76 15.01
N ILE A 652 4.57 -21.41 13.95
CA ILE A 652 5.99 -21.47 13.59
C ILE A 652 6.57 -20.06 13.40
N GLY A 653 5.82 -19.15 12.76
CA GLY A 653 6.23 -17.77 12.53
C GLY A 653 6.52 -17.04 13.84
N GLU A 654 5.61 -17.12 14.81
CA GLU A 654 5.75 -16.52 16.14
C GLU A 654 6.98 -17.06 16.88
N VAL A 655 7.18 -18.38 16.88
CA VAL A 655 8.33 -19.00 17.55
C VAL A 655 9.64 -18.59 16.88
N LEU A 656 9.69 -18.57 15.55
CA LEU A 656 10.87 -18.12 14.81
C LEU A 656 11.13 -16.63 14.95
N LEU A 657 10.12 -15.82 15.23
CA LEU A 657 10.24 -14.39 15.50
C LEU A 657 10.48 -14.07 16.98
N THR A 658 10.74 -15.08 17.82
CA THR A 658 11.24 -14.87 19.18
C THR A 658 12.48 -13.97 19.14
N PRO A 659 12.49 -12.83 19.86
CA PRO A 659 13.61 -11.91 19.84
C PRO A 659 14.89 -12.52 20.43
N THR A 660 16.03 -12.19 19.83
CA THR A 660 17.36 -12.51 20.38
C THR A 660 17.54 -11.81 21.72
N LYS A 661 18.06 -12.54 22.71
CA LYS A 661 18.22 -12.03 24.07
C LYS A 661 19.39 -11.04 24.15
N ILE A 662 19.17 -9.91 24.83
CA ILE A 662 20.19 -8.91 25.13
C ILE A 662 20.78 -9.21 26.50
N TYR A 663 22.11 -9.32 26.58
CA TYR A 663 22.76 -9.75 27.81
C TYR A 663 23.53 -8.67 28.58
N SER A 664 23.65 -7.46 28.02
CA SER A 664 24.53 -6.42 28.56
C SER A 664 24.27 -6.11 30.04
N ARG A 665 23.01 -5.85 30.44
CA ARG A 665 22.68 -5.57 31.85
C ARG A 665 22.98 -6.73 32.79
N LEU A 666 22.76 -7.97 32.33
CA LEU A 666 23.03 -9.16 33.13
C LEU A 666 24.54 -9.33 33.37
N LEU A 667 25.36 -9.03 32.37
CA LEU A 667 26.75 -9.47 32.32
C LEU A 667 27.75 -8.36 32.60
N GLN A 668 27.36 -7.09 32.43
CA GLN A 668 28.19 -5.94 32.78
C GLN A 668 28.75 -5.98 34.21
N PRO A 669 27.97 -6.26 35.27
CA PRO A 669 28.52 -6.32 36.62
C PRO A 669 29.62 -7.38 36.77
N ILE A 670 29.47 -8.51 36.08
CA ILE A 670 30.42 -9.63 36.10
C ILE A 670 31.67 -9.28 35.28
N LEU A 671 31.49 -8.69 34.09
CA LEU A 671 32.59 -8.20 33.25
C LEU A 671 33.45 -7.17 34.00
N ARG A 672 32.80 -6.20 34.66
CA ARG A 672 33.49 -5.16 35.45
C ARG A 672 34.21 -5.70 36.69
N SER A 673 33.85 -6.88 37.18
CA SER A 673 34.55 -7.49 38.34
C SER A 673 35.97 -7.92 38.01
N GLY A 674 36.32 -8.05 36.72
CA GLY A 674 37.61 -8.56 36.28
C GLY A 674 37.77 -10.08 36.43
N ALA A 675 36.72 -10.81 36.81
CA ALA A 675 36.74 -12.29 36.85
C ALA A 675 36.71 -12.90 35.44
N VAL A 676 36.08 -12.22 34.47
CA VAL A 676 35.90 -12.79 33.12
C VAL A 676 37.19 -12.71 32.30
N LYS A 677 37.70 -13.87 31.87
CA LYS A 677 38.91 -13.95 31.04
C LYS A 677 38.61 -13.85 29.55
N ALA A 678 37.45 -14.34 29.13
CA ALA A 678 37.00 -14.30 27.75
C ALA A 678 35.47 -14.43 27.65
N TYR A 679 34.92 -13.98 26.51
CA TYR A 679 33.52 -14.12 26.14
C TYR A 679 33.41 -14.43 24.65
N ALA A 680 32.54 -15.35 24.29
CA ALA A 680 32.18 -15.60 22.90
C ALA A 680 30.67 -15.45 22.69
N HIS A 681 30.25 -14.44 21.92
CA HIS A 681 28.89 -14.38 21.41
C HIS A 681 28.71 -15.45 20.35
N ILE A 682 27.87 -16.45 20.62
CA ILE A 682 27.66 -17.52 19.66
C ILE A 682 26.56 -17.12 18.68
N THR A 683 26.96 -16.92 17.43
CA THR A 683 26.09 -16.51 16.32
C THR A 683 26.38 -17.35 15.07
N GLY A 684 26.77 -16.71 13.96
CA GLY A 684 27.23 -17.39 12.76
C GLY A 684 28.42 -18.31 13.06
N GLY A 685 28.42 -19.51 12.50
CA GLY A 685 29.46 -20.52 12.74
C GLY A 685 29.32 -21.31 14.05
N GLY A 686 28.37 -20.96 14.93
CA GLY A 686 28.04 -21.72 16.14
C GLY A 686 29.22 -21.89 17.11
N LEU A 687 29.17 -22.93 17.94
CA LEU A 687 30.22 -23.23 18.93
C LEU A 687 31.57 -23.54 18.28
N LEU A 688 31.57 -24.19 17.11
CA LEU A 688 32.79 -24.66 16.44
C LEU A 688 33.66 -23.52 15.92
N GLU A 689 33.06 -22.41 15.48
CA GLU A 689 33.81 -21.29 14.92
C GLU A 689 34.04 -20.15 15.91
N ASN A 690 33.14 -19.95 16.89
CA ASN A 690 33.24 -18.81 17.80
C ASN A 690 34.11 -19.09 19.03
N ILE A 691 34.06 -20.31 19.60
CA ILE A 691 34.87 -20.65 20.79
C ILE A 691 36.38 -20.61 20.50
N PRO A 692 36.90 -21.13 19.36
CA PRO A 692 38.34 -21.04 19.08
C PRO A 692 38.86 -19.60 18.96
N ARG A 693 38.00 -18.60 18.71
CA ARG A 693 38.43 -17.19 18.60
C ARG A 693 38.85 -16.58 19.94
N ILE A 694 38.46 -17.22 21.03
CA ILE A 694 38.62 -16.69 22.39
C ILE A 694 39.52 -17.56 23.27
N LEU A 695 40.12 -18.62 22.71
CA LEU A 695 41.02 -19.54 23.40
C LEU A 695 42.44 -19.46 22.84
N PRO A 696 43.48 -19.69 23.67
CA PRO A 696 44.83 -19.94 23.19
C PRO A 696 44.88 -21.15 22.25
N PRO A 697 45.77 -21.16 21.23
CA PRO A 697 45.88 -22.28 20.27
C PRO A 697 46.15 -23.64 20.91
N GLU A 698 46.72 -23.66 22.13
CA GLU A 698 47.12 -24.85 22.86
C GLU A 698 45.98 -25.43 23.72
N LEU A 699 44.89 -24.67 23.92
CA LEU A 699 43.76 -25.06 24.77
C LEU A 699 42.53 -25.40 23.93
N ALA A 700 41.73 -26.33 24.45
CA ALA A 700 40.44 -26.72 23.88
C ALA A 700 39.38 -26.76 24.97
N MET A 701 38.13 -26.53 24.58
CA MET A 701 36.97 -26.60 25.46
C MET A 701 36.47 -28.04 25.57
N ILE A 702 36.24 -28.51 26.80
CA ILE A 702 35.49 -29.74 27.08
C ILE A 702 34.19 -29.35 27.79
N TYR A 703 33.05 -29.80 27.26
CA TYR A 703 31.73 -29.55 27.88
C TYR A 703 30.98 -30.87 28.07
N SER A 704 30.15 -30.92 29.11
CA SER A 704 29.22 -32.05 29.33
C SER A 704 28.00 -31.91 28.43
N SER A 705 27.61 -32.99 27.76
CA SER A 705 26.38 -33.08 26.97
C SER A 705 25.11 -32.95 27.83
N GLU A 706 25.19 -33.20 29.14
CA GLU A 706 24.07 -33.04 30.07
C GLU A 706 23.78 -31.56 30.41
N ALA A 707 24.77 -30.68 30.25
CA ALA A 707 24.66 -29.25 30.57
C ALA A 707 24.17 -28.39 29.38
N VAL A 708 24.21 -28.93 28.15
CA VAL A 708 24.00 -28.18 26.91
C VAL A 708 23.03 -28.94 25.98
N VAL A 709 21.82 -28.41 25.76
CA VAL A 709 20.78 -29.05 24.94
C VAL A 709 20.81 -28.54 23.50
N ILE A 710 21.42 -29.28 22.59
CA ILE A 710 21.42 -28.94 21.16
C ILE A 710 20.28 -29.69 20.45
N ARG A 711 19.36 -28.96 19.81
CA ARG A 711 18.21 -29.54 19.10
C ARG A 711 18.30 -29.33 17.60
N ASN A 712 18.30 -30.41 16.82
CA ASN A 712 18.23 -30.28 15.36
C ASN A 712 16.86 -29.69 14.95
N LEU A 713 16.87 -28.57 14.22
CA LEU A 713 15.64 -27.88 13.81
C LEU A 713 14.77 -28.74 12.87
N GLU A 714 15.38 -29.40 11.87
CA GLU A 714 14.65 -30.25 10.94
C GLU A 714 13.97 -31.42 11.66
N GLN A 715 14.65 -32.00 12.65
CA GLN A 715 14.07 -33.05 13.49
C GLN A 715 12.94 -32.48 14.36
N SER A 716 13.17 -31.34 15.00
CA SER A 716 12.18 -30.70 15.89
C SER A 716 10.90 -30.31 15.15
N LEU A 717 10.98 -30.01 13.84
CA LEU A 717 9.83 -29.71 12.99
C LEU A 717 9.00 -30.95 12.61
N LYS A 718 9.58 -32.16 12.69
CA LYS A 718 8.91 -33.43 12.37
C LYS A 718 8.19 -34.02 13.59
N ASP A 719 8.52 -33.56 14.79
CA ASP A 719 7.91 -34.06 16.03
C ASP A 719 6.46 -33.56 16.17
N SER A 720 5.53 -34.43 16.59
CA SER A 720 4.10 -34.08 16.69
C SER A 720 3.81 -33.21 17.93
N PRO A 721 2.93 -32.20 17.84
CA PRO A 721 2.56 -31.37 18.99
C PRO A 721 1.86 -32.21 20.06
N GLY A 722 2.39 -32.19 21.29
CA GLY A 722 1.75 -32.83 22.46
C GLY A 722 2.37 -34.14 22.95
N ARG A 723 3.46 -34.65 22.34
CA ARG A 723 4.30 -35.65 23.01
C ARG A 723 5.19 -34.96 24.03
N SER A 724 5.27 -35.48 25.26
CA SER A 724 6.39 -35.14 26.16
C SER A 724 7.69 -35.31 25.38
N PRO A 725 8.65 -34.38 25.48
CA PRO A 725 9.90 -34.49 24.74
C PRO A 725 10.46 -35.88 24.99
N ASP A 726 10.62 -36.66 23.93
CA ASP A 726 11.27 -37.95 24.04
C ASP A 726 12.70 -37.61 24.49
N THR A 727 12.99 -37.86 25.77
CA THR A 727 14.33 -37.75 26.34
C THR A 727 15.23 -38.87 25.84
N SER A 728 14.94 -39.44 24.66
CA SER A 728 15.91 -40.14 23.85
C SER A 728 16.98 -39.13 23.42
N VAL A 729 17.89 -38.89 24.36
CA VAL A 729 19.27 -38.49 24.13
C VAL A 729 19.68 -39.12 22.81
N LEU A 730 19.92 -38.30 21.79
CA LEU A 730 20.75 -38.73 20.67
C LEU A 730 22.12 -39.02 21.30
N GLN A 731 22.33 -40.29 21.65
CA GLN A 731 23.64 -40.82 21.95
C GLN A 731 24.49 -40.67 20.68
N ASN A 732 25.15 -39.52 20.57
CA ASN A 732 26.38 -39.44 19.79
C ASN A 732 27.48 -40.12 20.62
N GLY A 733 27.53 -41.44 20.49
CA GLY A 733 28.71 -42.29 20.59
C GLY A 733 29.75 -41.97 21.67
N ALA A 734 29.38 -42.08 22.94
CA ALA A 734 30.34 -42.54 23.95
C ALA A 734 30.20 -44.07 24.05
N LEU A 735 31.11 -44.82 23.42
CA LEU A 735 31.27 -46.25 23.72
C LEU A 735 32.24 -46.38 24.89
N GLN A 736 31.71 -46.50 26.11
CA GLN A 736 32.42 -47.20 27.16
C GLN A 736 32.24 -48.71 26.97
N GLY A 737 33.35 -49.39 26.71
CA GLY A 737 33.66 -50.74 27.18
C GLY A 737 32.62 -51.85 26.99
N GLU A 738 32.50 -52.38 25.77
CA GLU A 738 32.49 -53.83 25.57
C GLU A 738 33.46 -54.15 24.43
N HIS A 739 34.34 -55.13 24.63
CA HIS A 739 35.31 -55.60 23.64
C HIS A 739 34.59 -56.19 22.42
N SER A 740 34.17 -55.32 21.50
CA SER A 740 33.85 -55.67 20.13
C SER A 740 35.03 -55.25 19.26
N THR A 741 35.67 -56.21 18.62
CA THR A 741 36.74 -56.01 17.65
C THR A 741 36.23 -55.10 16.52
N ARG A 742 36.51 -53.78 16.60
CA ARG A 742 36.22 -52.81 15.53
C ARG A 742 36.91 -53.26 14.24
N LYS A 743 36.12 -53.49 13.18
CA LYS A 743 36.61 -53.81 11.83
C LYS A 743 37.41 -52.61 11.30
N ARG A 744 38.66 -52.81 10.92
CA ARG A 744 39.51 -51.77 10.32
C ARG A 744 39.07 -51.56 8.86
N THR A 745 38.70 -50.33 8.50
CA THR A 745 38.30 -49.95 7.13
C THR A 745 39.48 -49.32 6.40
N ARG A 746 39.72 -49.74 5.15
CA ARG A 746 40.78 -49.15 4.32
C ARG A 746 40.25 -47.93 3.55
N VAL A 747 40.79 -46.75 3.86
CA VAL A 747 40.40 -45.48 3.22
C VAL A 747 41.51 -45.00 2.29
N ALA A 748 41.16 -44.66 1.05
CA ALA A 748 42.06 -43.95 0.14
C ALA A 748 41.74 -42.46 0.12
N VAL A 749 42.77 -41.62 0.06
CA VAL A 749 42.62 -40.18 -0.11
C VAL A 749 43.25 -39.79 -1.45
N LEU A 750 42.43 -39.32 -2.39
CA LEU A 750 42.89 -38.82 -3.69
C LEU A 750 43.13 -37.32 -3.59
N ILE A 751 44.33 -36.88 -3.97
CA ILE A 751 44.78 -35.48 -3.93
C ILE A 751 45.40 -35.13 -5.28
N SER A 752 45.07 -33.95 -5.82
CA SER A 752 45.69 -33.45 -7.06
C SER A 752 46.72 -32.35 -6.76
N GLY A 753 47.88 -32.39 -7.41
CA GLY A 753 48.95 -31.39 -7.25
C GLY A 753 50.13 -31.86 -6.40
N SER A 754 50.98 -30.94 -5.94
CA SER A 754 52.26 -31.21 -5.25
C SER A 754 52.15 -31.62 -3.78
N GLY A 755 50.95 -31.97 -3.28
CA GLY A 755 50.79 -32.65 -1.99
C GLY A 755 50.76 -31.79 -0.72
N THR A 756 50.57 -30.46 -0.80
CA THR A 756 50.47 -29.60 0.40
C THR A 756 49.31 -29.99 1.34
N ASN A 757 48.17 -30.42 0.78
CA ASN A 757 47.06 -30.96 1.57
C ASN A 757 47.37 -32.31 2.21
N LEU A 758 48.22 -33.14 1.57
CA LEU A 758 48.65 -34.42 2.12
C LEU A 758 49.51 -34.20 3.37
N GLN A 759 50.39 -33.21 3.32
CA GLN A 759 51.27 -32.87 4.44
C GLN A 759 50.47 -32.37 5.65
N ALA A 760 49.48 -31.50 5.44
CA ALA A 760 48.58 -31.05 6.51
C ALA A 760 47.79 -32.21 7.15
N LEU A 761 47.31 -33.15 6.33
CA LEU A 761 46.64 -34.37 6.81
C LEU A 761 47.59 -35.27 7.62
N MET A 762 48.82 -35.47 7.14
CA MET A 762 49.84 -36.27 7.85
C MET A 762 50.28 -35.65 9.18
N GLU A 763 50.39 -34.32 9.24
CA GLU A 763 50.75 -33.59 10.47
C GLU A 763 49.63 -33.65 11.52
N GLN A 764 48.36 -33.61 11.08
CA GLN A 764 47.22 -33.67 11.98
C GLN A 764 47.01 -35.07 12.59
N VAL A 765 47.29 -36.14 11.83
CA VAL A 765 47.16 -37.53 12.30
C VAL A 765 48.27 -37.92 13.28
N LYS A 766 49.43 -37.27 13.23
CA LYS A 766 50.56 -37.50 14.17
C LYS A 766 50.30 -36.93 15.58
N LYS A 767 49.23 -36.15 15.80
CA LYS A 767 48.84 -35.66 17.12
C LYS A 767 48.18 -36.79 17.93
N PRO A 768 48.43 -36.92 19.25
CA PRO A 768 48.02 -38.07 20.07
C PRO A 768 46.50 -38.20 20.32
N VAL A 769 45.68 -37.43 19.60
CA VAL A 769 44.21 -37.35 19.76
C VAL A 769 43.46 -38.17 18.71
N SER A 770 44.15 -39.02 17.93
CA SER A 770 43.53 -39.83 16.88
C SER A 770 43.40 -41.30 17.29
N GLU A 771 42.16 -41.83 17.37
CA GLU A 771 41.86 -43.25 17.62
C GLU A 771 42.19 -44.17 16.41
N ILE A 772 43.04 -43.73 15.48
CA ILE A 772 43.27 -44.42 14.20
C ILE A 772 44.76 -44.72 14.02
N ALA A 773 45.12 -46.01 14.05
CA ALA A 773 46.43 -46.47 13.60
C ALA A 773 46.47 -46.45 12.06
N VAL A 774 47.07 -45.41 11.47
CA VAL A 774 47.16 -45.24 10.02
C VAL A 774 48.51 -45.74 9.49
N LEU A 775 48.47 -46.64 8.51
CA LEU A 775 49.64 -47.08 7.74
C LEU A 775 49.55 -46.44 6.35
N PHE A 776 50.50 -45.57 6.01
CA PHE A 776 50.48 -44.86 4.73
C PHE A 776 51.22 -45.64 3.64
N VAL A 777 50.56 -45.91 2.52
CA VAL A 777 51.20 -46.24 1.25
C VAL A 777 50.87 -45.13 0.27
N CYS A 778 51.88 -44.43 -0.22
CA CYS A 778 51.71 -43.35 -1.19
C CYS A 778 52.06 -43.87 -2.58
N GLN A 779 51.12 -43.79 -3.52
CA GLN A 779 51.35 -44.13 -4.92
C GLN A 779 51.01 -42.93 -5.80
N VAL A 780 51.96 -42.54 -6.64
CA VAL A 780 51.80 -41.45 -7.60
C VAL A 780 51.41 -42.04 -8.94
N VAL A 781 50.25 -41.65 -9.47
CA VAL A 781 49.81 -42.01 -10.82
C VAL A 781 49.93 -40.78 -11.71
N ASP A 782 50.88 -40.78 -12.64
CA ASP A 782 51.05 -39.64 -13.55
C ASP A 782 50.04 -39.69 -14.70
N HIS A 783 49.06 -38.81 -14.63
CA HIS A 783 48.05 -38.61 -15.67
C HIS A 783 48.59 -38.36 -17.08
N LYS A 784 49.82 -37.87 -17.26
CA LYS A 784 50.40 -37.60 -18.59
C LYS A 784 50.68 -38.87 -19.39
N LEU A 785 50.67 -40.04 -18.73
CA LEU A 785 50.97 -41.34 -19.35
C LEU A 785 49.76 -42.00 -20.02
N TYR A 786 48.58 -41.37 -19.99
CA TYR A 786 47.32 -41.96 -20.46
C TYR A 786 46.70 -41.12 -21.58
N GLY A 787 46.26 -41.79 -22.66
CA GLY A 787 45.74 -41.13 -23.86
C GLY A 787 44.31 -40.62 -23.71
N SER A 788 43.57 -41.15 -22.73
CA SER A 788 42.22 -40.68 -22.42
C SER A 788 41.94 -40.65 -20.91
N ARG A 789 40.92 -39.88 -20.54
CA ARG A 789 40.54 -39.76 -19.13
C ARG A 789 39.96 -41.06 -18.56
N ALA A 790 39.27 -41.84 -19.38
CA ALA A 790 38.72 -43.13 -18.98
C ALA A 790 39.84 -44.15 -18.66
N GLU A 791 40.95 -44.12 -19.41
CA GLU A 791 42.12 -44.96 -19.15
C GLU A 791 42.83 -44.57 -17.85
N PHE A 792 42.95 -43.26 -17.59
CA PHE A 792 43.53 -42.75 -16.35
C PHE A 792 42.69 -43.11 -15.12
N ASP A 793 41.38 -42.81 -15.15
CA ASP A 793 40.47 -43.15 -14.04
C ASP A 793 40.37 -44.67 -13.85
N GLY A 794 40.38 -45.45 -14.93
CA GLY A 794 40.41 -46.91 -14.87
C GLY A 794 41.71 -47.47 -14.27
N THR A 795 42.82 -46.74 -14.35
CA THR A 795 44.05 -47.09 -13.64
C THR A 795 43.95 -46.75 -12.15
N ILE A 796 43.39 -45.58 -11.81
CA ILE A 796 43.12 -45.22 -10.40
C ILE A 796 42.21 -46.28 -9.75
N ASP A 797 41.16 -46.72 -10.45
CA ASP A 797 40.27 -47.79 -9.99
C ASP A 797 41.03 -49.07 -9.65
N LYS A 798 41.91 -49.54 -10.55
CA LYS A 798 42.71 -50.75 -10.32
C LYS A 798 43.62 -50.62 -9.11
N VAL A 799 44.23 -49.46 -8.92
CA VAL A 799 45.06 -49.18 -7.74
C VAL A 799 44.21 -49.24 -6.47
N LEU A 800 43.05 -48.58 -6.45
CA LEU A 800 42.16 -48.61 -5.28
C LEU A 800 41.71 -50.04 -4.94
N GLU A 801 41.42 -50.88 -5.93
CA GLU A 801 41.10 -52.29 -5.74
C GLU A 801 42.29 -53.12 -5.24
N GLU A 802 43.49 -52.91 -5.78
CA GLU A 802 44.71 -53.60 -5.36
C GLU A 802 45.02 -53.35 -3.87
N PHE A 803 44.74 -52.14 -3.39
CA PHE A 803 44.91 -51.80 -1.97
C PHE A 803 43.73 -52.22 -1.09
N GLY A 804 42.67 -52.81 -1.66
CA GLY A 804 41.47 -53.25 -0.96
C GLY A 804 40.72 -52.09 -0.31
N VAL A 805 40.65 -50.94 -0.99
CA VAL A 805 40.03 -49.72 -0.49
C VAL A 805 38.52 -49.91 -0.39
N GLU A 806 37.97 -49.57 0.77
CA GLU A 806 36.54 -49.62 1.09
C GLU A 806 35.90 -48.22 1.09
N LEU A 807 36.71 -47.15 1.09
CA LEU A 807 36.24 -45.77 1.13
C LEU A 807 37.20 -44.85 0.37
N VAL A 808 36.68 -44.02 -0.54
CA VAL A 808 37.46 -43.05 -1.31
C VAL A 808 37.12 -41.63 -0.87
N CYS A 809 38.14 -40.89 -0.45
CA CYS A 809 38.04 -39.50 -0.02
C CYS A 809 38.71 -38.59 -1.05
N LEU A 810 37.99 -37.60 -1.56
CA LEU A 810 38.53 -36.59 -2.49
C LEU A 810 38.93 -35.34 -1.72
N ALA A 811 40.23 -35.18 -1.43
CA ALA A 811 40.76 -34.05 -0.67
C ALA A 811 41.58 -33.13 -1.58
N GLY A 812 40.98 -32.02 -2.03
CA GLY A 812 41.64 -31.11 -2.98
C GLY A 812 41.92 -31.75 -4.36
N PHE A 813 41.11 -32.75 -4.75
CA PHE A 813 41.17 -33.38 -6.06
C PHE A 813 40.37 -32.55 -7.08
N MET A 814 41.04 -31.66 -7.79
CA MET A 814 40.44 -30.64 -8.67
C MET A 814 40.10 -31.15 -10.08
N ARG A 815 39.92 -32.45 -10.27
CA ARG A 815 39.74 -33.07 -11.59
C ARG A 815 38.40 -33.79 -11.69
N ILE A 816 37.67 -33.55 -12.79
CA ILE A 816 36.38 -34.18 -13.08
C ILE A 816 36.57 -35.69 -13.25
N LEU A 817 35.91 -36.51 -12.42
CA LEU A 817 35.92 -37.98 -12.53
C LEU A 817 34.92 -38.44 -13.60
N THR A 818 35.26 -39.51 -14.30
CA THR A 818 34.38 -40.10 -15.32
C THR A 818 33.15 -40.77 -14.70
N GLY A 819 32.05 -40.81 -15.46
CA GLY A 819 30.80 -41.44 -15.02
C GLY A 819 30.93 -42.91 -14.57
N PRO A 820 31.72 -43.77 -15.23
CA PRO A 820 31.98 -45.13 -14.76
C PRO A 820 32.62 -45.19 -13.37
N PHE A 821 33.63 -44.37 -13.10
CA PHE A 821 34.30 -44.30 -11.80
C PHE A 821 33.31 -43.92 -10.68
N VAL A 822 32.53 -42.87 -10.91
CA VAL A 822 31.55 -42.37 -9.91
C VAL A 822 30.44 -43.39 -9.63
N ARG A 823 30.01 -44.15 -10.65
CA ARG A 823 29.00 -45.21 -10.47
C ARG A 823 29.55 -46.39 -9.67
N LYS A 824 30.82 -46.74 -9.88
CA LYS A 824 31.47 -47.87 -9.19
C LYS A 824 31.64 -47.60 -7.70
N TRP A 825 32.08 -46.39 -7.34
CA TRP A 825 32.30 -45.97 -5.94
C TRP A 825 31.10 -45.21 -5.34
N SER A 826 29.90 -45.44 -5.87
CA SER A 826 28.69 -44.74 -5.41
C SER A 826 28.33 -45.17 -3.99
N GLY A 827 28.19 -44.22 -3.06
CA GLY A 827 27.98 -44.49 -1.63
C GLY A 827 29.27 -44.69 -0.82
N GLU A 828 30.40 -44.88 -1.51
CA GLU A 828 31.74 -45.10 -0.91
C GLU A 828 32.74 -43.99 -1.27
N CYS A 829 32.30 -42.97 -2.02
CA CYS A 829 33.11 -41.82 -2.44
C CYS A 829 32.58 -40.52 -1.85
N TYR A 830 33.40 -39.85 -1.03
CA TYR A 830 33.04 -38.62 -0.34
C TYR A 830 33.88 -37.44 -0.86
N ARG A 831 33.20 -36.36 -1.27
CA ARG A 831 33.84 -35.10 -1.65
C ARG A 831 33.81 -34.14 -0.47
N PHE A 832 34.98 -33.71 -0.01
CA PHE A 832 35.09 -32.63 0.97
C PHE A 832 35.12 -31.28 0.25
N GLU A 833 33.95 -30.77 -0.11
CA GLU A 833 33.75 -29.32 -0.29
C GLU A 833 33.29 -28.78 1.06
N LYS A 834 34.10 -27.91 1.69
CA LYS A 834 33.86 -27.20 2.97
C LYS A 834 32.69 -27.74 3.78
N LEU A 835 32.95 -28.78 4.57
CA LEU A 835 31.97 -29.36 5.49
C LEU A 835 31.78 -28.42 6.70
N VAL A 836 30.79 -27.55 6.59
CA VAL A 836 30.21 -26.77 7.69
C VAL A 836 29.06 -27.58 8.27
N PHE A 837 29.28 -28.21 9.42
CA PHE A 837 28.24 -28.91 10.17
C PHE A 837 27.73 -28.05 11.35
N SER A 838 26.42 -27.79 11.32
CA SER A 838 25.51 -27.42 12.40
C SER A 838 25.90 -26.26 13.33
N GLY A 839 25.28 -25.11 13.08
CA GLY A 839 25.17 -24.02 14.06
C GLY A 839 24.13 -24.33 15.13
N PHE A 840 24.57 -24.34 16.38
CA PHE A 840 23.73 -24.22 17.57
C PHE A 840 24.46 -23.35 18.60
N CYS A 841 23.73 -22.41 19.21
CA CYS A 841 24.28 -21.29 19.97
C CYS A 841 24.17 -21.52 21.49
N TYR A 842 25.29 -21.39 22.21
CA TYR A 842 25.36 -21.29 23.68
C TYR A 842 26.50 -20.37 24.10
N LEU A 843 26.19 -19.35 24.89
CA LEU A 843 27.16 -18.32 25.24
C LEU A 843 27.89 -18.71 26.53
N ILE A 844 29.20 -18.96 26.49
CA ILE A 844 29.97 -19.47 27.64
C ILE A 844 30.95 -18.41 28.19
N TYR A 845 30.92 -18.13 29.50
CA TYR A 845 31.83 -17.21 30.23
C TYR A 845 32.73 -17.98 31.23
N TRP A 846 33.92 -17.45 31.54
CA TRP A 846 34.83 -18.01 32.55
C TRP A 846 34.96 -17.15 33.80
N ILE A 847 35.08 -17.80 34.98
CA ILE A 847 35.67 -17.25 36.22
C ILE A 847 37.13 -17.71 36.26
#